data_AF-A0A1G5DB89-F1
#
_entry.id   AF-A0A1G5DB89-F1
#
_cell.length_a   1.000
_cell.length_b   1.000
_cell.length_c   1.000
_cell.angle_alpha   90.00
_cell.angle_beta   90.00
_cell.angle_gamma   90.00
#
_symmetry.space_group_name_H-M   'P 1'
#
loop_
_entity.id
_entity.type
_entity.pdbx_description
1 polymer ?
#
loop_
_entity_poly.entity_id
_entity_poly.type
_entity_poly.pdbx_seq_one_letter_code
_entity_poly.pdbx_strand_id
1 'polypeptide(L)'
;MKKVTVNLLSAALCTVVAFSCIVGNADNALAKKKKTEVKVETHSATGTISIGNKQYDTIEDAIKAAKPGDTVLLESGATYKGKIILDSVHGAQGKPITVTTTGSGMAVITGHENVEVSESLIGIEDSSYLVFNNLDIKDYVTNKNKKSVKGIEIEGASSDIMIIGCKFENIGHNYEGTNDKKANAHAIIAKSNSESKQISNIRVLYNEVTGCRLGQSEAVVFNGNVTDSCINFNYIHDNDNIGIDFIGYEEDVYEEFNRARYCECIGNCVSNITSYDNPAYGYHERGADGIYVDGGNHIVIADNLVQSCDIGIEVASEWDGYKADNVDVFNNYIADSYYAAISIGGCEEDEDGSTNECHFHHNTLVGKGGDFEIQSIEPGDSNDYASSNIKASKASEIKAKNGKGFNESVRYTGDESNNASVNMSKVYYGMWGRDNLNDSVYAAELDSFNNRKMLKDGADTYTASHAIPTEEVEPTEAPTEEVEPTEAPTEEVEPTEAPTEEVKPTEAPTEEVKPTEAPTEEAKPTEAPTEEAKPTEAPTEEVKPTEAPTEEVKPTEAPVEENNTSEDGIVIDGNAADWEEYDYYSNGSMSIWTDSDDHYFYFCVKASDINKYQLMINSDNKSSTGYKSNSCGVEGVDYLIENGKLYKSRSRKWDFEKVSNVSEIVKNGDVIEIRICIDSLSNIGNDYSYSFIKLDDNYNVLDYVYGTTD
;
A
#
# COMPACT_ATOMS: atom_id res chain seq x y z
N MET A 1 -11.91 82.47 -58.98
CA MET A 1 -12.98 81.56 -59.46
C MET A 1 -14.01 81.38 -58.36
N LYS A 2 -15.26 81.13 -58.76
CA LYS A 2 -16.54 81.10 -58.01
C LYS A 2 -16.45 80.33 -56.67
N LYS A 3 -17.01 80.78 -55.53
CA LYS A 3 -18.41 81.03 -55.11
C LYS A 3 -19.17 79.75 -54.67
N VAL A 4 -19.78 79.84 -53.48
CA VAL A 4 -21.02 79.18 -52.96
C VAL A 4 -20.82 77.91 -52.10
N THR A 5 -20.93 77.93 -50.75
CA THR A 5 -22.11 78.05 -49.82
C THR A 5 -22.86 76.69 -49.70
N VAL A 6 -22.69 75.92 -48.59
CA VAL A 6 -23.60 75.77 -47.39
C VAL A 6 -24.92 75.03 -47.78
N ASN A 7 -25.44 73.96 -47.15
CA ASN A 7 -25.59 73.58 -45.74
C ASN A 7 -26.28 72.19 -45.60
N LEU A 8 -26.27 71.65 -44.37
CA LEU A 8 -27.34 70.87 -43.69
C LEU A 8 -27.77 69.49 -44.23
N LEU A 9 -27.43 68.41 -43.51
CA LEU A 9 -28.33 67.62 -42.65
C LEU A 9 -27.65 66.30 -42.21
N SER A 10 -27.91 65.90 -40.95
CA SER A 10 -27.64 64.59 -40.32
C SER A 10 -26.18 64.11 -40.23
N ALA A 11 -25.41 64.71 -39.33
CA ALA A 11 -24.26 64.07 -38.68
C ALA A 11 -24.33 64.35 -37.17
N ALA A 12 -25.43 63.93 -36.57
CA ALA A 12 -25.64 63.84 -35.13
C ALA A 12 -26.31 62.49 -34.84
N LEU A 13 -25.64 61.40 -35.25
CA LEU A 13 -25.95 60.03 -34.82
C LEU A 13 -24.81 59.06 -35.22
N CYS A 14 -23.58 59.30 -34.78
CA CYS A 14 -22.49 58.31 -34.95
C CYS A 14 -21.42 58.30 -33.85
N THR A 15 -21.64 59.00 -32.73
CA THR A 15 -20.67 59.00 -31.61
C THR A 15 -21.39 58.97 -30.26
N VAL A 16 -22.42 58.13 -30.16
CA VAL A 16 -23.00 57.62 -28.88
C VAL A 16 -23.24 56.09 -28.93
N VAL A 17 -22.72 55.36 -29.94
CA VAL A 17 -22.86 53.88 -30.02
C VAL A 17 -21.63 53.13 -29.46
N ALA A 18 -20.69 53.82 -28.80
CA ALA A 18 -19.50 53.20 -28.22
C ALA A 18 -19.51 53.07 -26.69
N PHE A 19 -20.58 53.47 -25.99
CA PHE A 19 -20.65 53.38 -24.51
C PHE A 19 -22.03 53.02 -23.95
N SER A 20 -22.80 52.21 -24.68
CA SER A 20 -24.07 51.63 -24.19
C SER A 20 -24.31 50.15 -24.57
N CYS A 21 -23.34 49.47 -25.18
CA CYS A 21 -23.42 48.02 -25.44
C CYS A 21 -22.58 47.16 -24.48
N ILE A 22 -22.19 47.72 -23.33
CA ILE A 22 -21.46 47.01 -22.26
C ILE A 22 -22.40 46.58 -21.11
N VAL A 23 -23.71 46.89 -21.13
CA VAL A 23 -24.63 46.48 -20.05
C VAL A 23 -25.98 45.94 -20.57
N GLY A 24 -25.99 45.26 -21.72
CA GLY A 24 -27.25 44.73 -22.30
C GLY A 24 -27.17 43.36 -22.97
N ASN A 25 -26.00 42.70 -22.95
CA ASN A 25 -25.81 41.38 -23.56
C ASN A 25 -25.17 40.35 -22.60
N ALA A 26 -25.13 40.64 -21.30
CA ALA A 26 -24.73 39.68 -20.27
C ALA A 26 -25.90 38.81 -19.77
N ASP A 27 -27.16 39.22 -19.98
CA ASP A 27 -28.34 38.55 -19.40
C ASP A 27 -29.14 37.66 -20.37
N ASN A 28 -28.67 37.44 -21.61
CA ASN A 28 -29.35 36.56 -22.58
C ASN A 28 -28.47 35.47 -23.21
N ALA A 29 -27.24 35.29 -22.73
CA ALA A 29 -26.43 34.09 -22.98
C ALA A 29 -26.73 32.95 -21.96
N LEU A 30 -27.62 33.22 -21.00
CA LEU A 30 -28.04 32.32 -19.93
C LEU A 30 -29.46 31.77 -20.14
N ALA A 31 -29.89 31.52 -21.38
CA ALA A 31 -31.20 30.90 -21.64
C ALA A 31 -31.33 30.22 -23.02
N LYS A 32 -30.29 29.53 -23.49
CA LYS A 32 -30.47 28.38 -24.39
C LYS A 32 -29.55 27.26 -23.94
N LYS A 33 -29.79 26.74 -22.73
CA LYS A 33 -29.60 25.32 -22.48
C LYS A 33 -30.36 24.62 -23.61
N LYS A 34 -29.63 24.04 -24.58
CA LYS A 34 -30.17 22.86 -25.27
C LYS A 34 -30.67 22.01 -24.11
N LYS A 35 -31.99 21.81 -24.05
CA LYS A 35 -32.58 20.81 -23.19
C LYS A 35 -32.04 19.50 -23.78
N THR A 36 -30.82 19.14 -23.41
CA THR A 36 -30.38 17.77 -23.46
C THR A 36 -31.48 17.07 -22.70
N GLU A 37 -32.25 16.24 -23.39
CA GLU A 37 -33.01 15.23 -22.69
C GLU A 37 -31.96 14.52 -21.85
N VAL A 38 -31.89 14.87 -20.57
CA VAL A 38 -31.24 14.04 -19.57
C VAL A 38 -32.07 12.77 -19.66
N LYS A 39 -31.57 11.80 -20.41
CA LYS A 39 -32.08 10.44 -20.33
C LYS A 39 -31.89 10.12 -18.86
N VAL A 40 -33.00 10.13 -18.11
CA VAL A 40 -32.98 9.78 -16.70
C VAL A 40 -32.36 8.40 -16.66
N GLU A 41 -31.20 8.30 -16.04
CA GLU A 41 -30.56 7.03 -15.83
C GLU A 41 -31.53 6.19 -15.01
N THR A 42 -31.90 5.02 -15.54
CA THR A 42 -32.93 4.19 -14.93
C THR A 42 -32.26 3.30 -13.90
N HIS A 43 -32.25 3.75 -12.65
CA HIS A 43 -31.89 2.88 -11.54
C HIS A 43 -32.97 1.83 -11.32
N SER A 44 -32.57 0.58 -11.06
CA SER A 44 -33.49 -0.48 -10.69
C SER A 44 -32.79 -1.55 -9.87
N ALA A 45 -33.45 -2.07 -8.85
CA ALA A 45 -32.95 -3.16 -8.01
C ALA A 45 -33.95 -4.34 -8.02
N THR A 46 -33.45 -5.58 -8.11
CA THR A 46 -34.28 -6.78 -7.94
C THR A 46 -34.29 -7.32 -6.51
N GLY A 47 -33.46 -6.76 -5.63
CA GLY A 47 -33.32 -7.17 -4.23
C GLY A 47 -33.13 -5.97 -3.30
N THR A 48 -32.91 -6.25 -2.03
CA THR A 48 -32.81 -5.24 -0.95
C THR A 48 -31.45 -4.56 -0.90
N ILE A 49 -31.42 -3.30 -0.41
CA ILE A 49 -30.21 -2.52 -0.14
C ILE A 49 -30.38 -1.96 1.26
N SER A 50 -29.48 -2.28 2.19
CA SER A 50 -29.70 -1.93 3.59
C SER A 50 -28.45 -1.56 4.37
N ILE A 51 -28.65 -0.73 5.40
CA ILE A 51 -27.70 -0.52 6.49
C ILE A 51 -28.46 -0.80 7.78
N GLY A 52 -28.06 -1.88 8.47
CA GLY A 52 -28.85 -2.43 9.57
C GLY A 52 -30.30 -2.69 9.14
N ASN A 53 -31.27 -2.08 9.85
CA ASN A 53 -32.70 -2.24 9.54
C ASN A 53 -33.24 -1.22 8.52
N LYS A 54 -32.43 -0.26 8.06
CA LYS A 54 -32.87 0.80 7.14
C LYS A 54 -32.65 0.36 5.69
N GLN A 55 -33.69 0.51 4.87
CA GLN A 55 -33.67 0.21 3.44
C GLN A 55 -33.42 1.45 2.60
N TYR A 56 -32.80 1.26 1.44
CA TYR A 56 -32.46 2.31 0.48
C TYR A 56 -32.91 1.92 -0.93
N ASP A 57 -33.18 2.92 -1.77
CA ASP A 57 -33.63 2.71 -3.16
C ASP A 57 -32.44 2.46 -4.10
N THR A 58 -31.26 3.02 -3.78
CA THR A 58 -30.04 2.89 -4.58
C THR A 58 -28.83 2.59 -3.69
N ILE A 59 -27.80 1.99 -4.29
CA ILE A 59 -26.52 1.71 -3.61
C ILE A 59 -25.83 3.04 -3.27
N GLU A 60 -25.87 4.01 -4.19
CA GLU A 60 -25.30 5.35 -3.97
C GLU A 60 -25.91 6.05 -2.75
N ASP A 61 -27.24 6.05 -2.63
CA ASP A 61 -27.93 6.67 -1.49
C ASP A 61 -27.59 5.97 -0.16
N ALA A 62 -27.41 4.65 -0.19
CA ALA A 62 -26.99 3.90 0.98
C ALA A 62 -25.57 4.30 1.41
N ILE A 63 -24.61 4.28 0.48
CA ILE A 63 -23.21 4.65 0.74
C ILE A 63 -23.12 6.09 1.26
N LYS A 64 -23.80 7.06 0.62
CA LYS A 64 -23.79 8.47 1.04
C LYS A 64 -24.44 8.70 2.41
N ALA A 65 -25.32 7.80 2.85
CA ALA A 65 -25.96 7.86 4.16
C ALA A 65 -25.19 7.09 5.24
N ALA A 66 -24.21 6.28 4.87
CA ALA A 66 -23.42 5.46 5.76
C ALA A 66 -22.49 6.33 6.63
N LYS A 67 -22.24 5.87 7.85
CA LYS A 67 -21.24 6.40 8.77
C LYS A 67 -19.99 5.53 8.74
N PRO A 68 -18.82 6.01 9.18
CA PRO A 68 -17.65 5.17 9.36
C PRO A 68 -17.95 3.89 10.15
N GLY A 69 -17.63 2.74 9.55
CA GLY A 69 -17.89 1.40 10.09
C GLY A 69 -19.24 0.80 9.70
N ASP A 70 -20.12 1.54 9.02
CA ASP A 70 -21.38 1.00 8.53
C ASP A 70 -21.13 0.05 7.34
N THR A 71 -21.93 -1.02 7.29
CA THR A 71 -21.97 -1.95 6.15
C THR A 71 -23.25 -1.76 5.34
N VAL A 72 -23.10 -1.47 4.05
CA VAL A 72 -24.14 -1.51 3.03
C VAL A 72 -24.28 -2.95 2.53
N LEU A 73 -25.36 -3.62 2.94
CA LEU A 73 -25.67 -4.98 2.52
C LEU A 73 -26.55 -4.98 1.27
N LEU A 74 -26.09 -5.70 0.25
CA LEU A 74 -26.82 -6.04 -0.98
C LEU A 74 -27.31 -7.49 -0.91
N GLU A 75 -28.49 -7.77 -1.44
CA GLU A 75 -29.03 -9.13 -1.50
C GLU A 75 -28.24 -9.99 -2.50
N SER A 76 -27.66 -11.09 -2.04
CA SER A 76 -26.92 -12.04 -2.90
C SER A 76 -27.80 -12.54 -4.05
N GLY A 77 -27.25 -12.52 -5.27
CA GLY A 77 -27.93 -12.93 -6.50
C GLY A 77 -28.90 -11.89 -7.07
N ALA A 78 -29.11 -10.76 -6.38
CA ALA A 78 -29.90 -9.66 -6.92
C ALA A 78 -29.08 -8.83 -7.93
N THR A 79 -29.80 -8.13 -8.81
CA THR A 79 -29.23 -7.22 -9.81
C THR A 79 -29.61 -5.79 -9.50
N TYR A 80 -28.60 -4.92 -9.52
CA TYR A 80 -28.66 -3.51 -9.26
C TYR A 80 -28.16 -2.77 -10.49
N LYS A 81 -29.06 -2.00 -11.10
CA LYS A 81 -28.80 -1.26 -12.31
C LYS A 81 -28.61 0.22 -12.02
N GLY A 82 -27.60 0.81 -12.63
CA GLY A 82 -27.34 2.25 -12.62
C GLY A 82 -26.00 2.60 -11.99
N LYS A 83 -25.48 3.77 -12.33
CA LYS A 83 -24.22 4.29 -11.81
C LYS A 83 -24.26 4.57 -10.32
N ILE A 84 -23.06 4.51 -9.74
CA ILE A 84 -22.73 4.91 -8.38
C ILE A 84 -21.67 6.00 -8.47
N ILE A 85 -21.99 7.21 -8.02
CA ILE A 85 -21.07 8.36 -8.05
C ILE A 85 -20.82 8.82 -6.61
N LEU A 86 -19.60 8.58 -6.14
CA LEU A 86 -19.13 8.96 -4.81
C LEU A 86 -18.17 10.14 -4.94
N ASP A 87 -18.49 11.21 -4.23
CA ASP A 87 -17.68 12.42 -4.13
C ASP A 87 -17.63 12.80 -2.65
N SER A 88 -16.43 12.93 -2.10
CA SER A 88 -16.20 13.33 -0.71
C SER A 88 -16.89 12.39 0.30
N VAL A 89 -16.85 11.08 0.04
CA VAL A 89 -17.39 10.04 0.93
C VAL A 89 -16.26 9.43 1.75
N HIS A 90 -16.41 9.42 3.07
CA HIS A 90 -15.35 9.00 3.98
C HIS A 90 -15.84 8.02 5.05
N GLY A 91 -15.18 6.87 5.13
CA GLY A 91 -15.11 6.09 6.36
C GLY A 91 -14.09 6.69 7.34
N ALA A 92 -13.49 5.85 8.17
CA ALA A 92 -12.36 6.22 9.00
C ALA A 92 -11.39 5.04 9.13
N GLN A 93 -10.17 5.29 9.56
CA GLN A 93 -9.20 4.24 9.88
C GLN A 93 -9.79 3.23 10.86
N GLY A 94 -9.69 1.92 10.54
CA GLY A 94 -10.30 0.84 11.34
C GLY A 94 -11.83 0.75 11.23
N LYS A 95 -12.47 1.68 10.52
CA LYS A 95 -13.94 1.79 10.38
C LYS A 95 -14.30 2.23 8.95
N PRO A 96 -13.94 1.46 7.92
CA PRO A 96 -14.33 1.79 6.57
C PRO A 96 -15.85 1.69 6.39
N ILE A 97 -16.36 2.35 5.35
CA ILE A 97 -17.71 2.06 4.84
C ILE A 97 -17.58 0.85 3.91
N THR A 98 -18.28 -0.24 4.23
CA THR A 98 -18.17 -1.50 3.48
C THR A 98 -19.43 -1.76 2.66
N VAL A 99 -19.28 -1.99 1.36
CA VAL A 99 -20.34 -2.49 0.47
C VAL A 99 -20.10 -3.97 0.23
N THR A 100 -21.04 -4.81 0.62
CA THR A 100 -20.93 -6.27 0.54
C THR A 100 -22.28 -6.92 0.34
N THR A 101 -22.32 -8.25 0.20
CA THR A 101 -23.51 -9.03 -0.07
C THR A 101 -24.01 -9.82 1.15
N THR A 102 -25.26 -10.27 1.10
CA THR A 102 -25.82 -11.21 2.08
C THR A 102 -25.36 -12.63 1.78
N GLY A 103 -24.64 -13.27 2.69
CA GLY A 103 -24.15 -14.64 2.49
C GLY A 103 -23.03 -14.71 1.44
N SER A 104 -22.86 -15.88 0.82
CA SER A 104 -21.68 -16.16 -0.01
C SER A 104 -21.82 -15.83 -1.51
N GLY A 105 -23.01 -15.47 -1.99
CA GLY A 105 -23.21 -15.14 -3.40
C GLY A 105 -22.99 -13.66 -3.71
N MET A 106 -22.68 -13.36 -4.97
CA MET A 106 -22.44 -11.99 -5.43
C MET A 106 -23.74 -11.24 -5.76
N ALA A 107 -23.75 -9.95 -5.50
CA ALA A 107 -24.73 -9.01 -6.03
C ALA A 107 -24.21 -8.47 -7.36
N VAL A 108 -25.08 -8.42 -8.37
CA VAL A 108 -24.73 -7.92 -9.70
C VAL A 108 -24.91 -6.41 -9.73
N ILE A 109 -23.85 -5.67 -10.01
CA ILE A 109 -23.90 -4.24 -10.33
C ILE A 109 -23.67 -4.11 -11.84
N THR A 110 -24.68 -3.58 -12.54
CA THR A 110 -24.64 -3.47 -14.00
C THR A 110 -25.10 -2.10 -14.45
N GLY A 111 -24.55 -1.62 -15.56
CA GLY A 111 -25.02 -0.40 -16.18
C GLY A 111 -25.79 -0.69 -17.47
N HIS A 112 -25.37 -0.07 -18.56
CA HIS A 112 -26.06 -0.17 -19.83
C HIS A 112 -25.08 -0.55 -20.94
N GLU A 113 -25.44 -1.53 -21.74
CA GLU A 113 -24.87 -1.71 -23.06
C GLU A 113 -25.30 -0.51 -23.92
N ASN A 114 -24.35 0.19 -24.55
CA ASN A 114 -24.49 1.49 -25.26
C ASN A 114 -24.35 2.75 -24.40
N VAL A 115 -23.34 2.80 -23.53
CA VAL A 115 -22.91 4.06 -22.90
C VAL A 115 -22.57 5.10 -23.99
N GLU A 116 -23.15 6.31 -23.89
CA GLU A 116 -23.08 7.35 -24.94
C GLU A 116 -21.94 8.37 -24.71
N VAL A 117 -21.43 8.45 -23.48
CA VAL A 117 -20.39 9.41 -23.05
C VAL A 117 -19.19 8.66 -22.44
N SER A 118 -18.12 9.36 -22.09
CA SER A 118 -17.04 8.74 -21.33
C SER A 118 -17.38 8.82 -19.85
N GLU A 119 -17.41 7.70 -19.14
CA GLU A 119 -17.86 7.62 -17.74
C GLU A 119 -17.54 6.24 -17.13
N SER A 120 -17.67 6.15 -15.81
CA SER A 120 -17.52 4.94 -15.01
C SER A 120 -18.87 4.43 -14.50
N LEU A 121 -18.99 3.12 -14.28
CA LEU A 121 -20.14 2.53 -13.60
C LEU A 121 -20.11 2.89 -12.10
N ILE A 122 -18.94 2.83 -11.49
CA ILE A 122 -18.67 3.28 -10.13
C ILE A 122 -17.55 4.33 -10.21
N GLY A 123 -17.89 5.60 -10.00
CA GLY A 123 -16.93 6.70 -9.93
C GLY A 123 -16.69 7.10 -8.49
N ILE A 124 -15.42 7.22 -8.10
CA ILE A 124 -14.99 7.57 -6.76
C ILE A 124 -14.04 8.76 -6.86
N GLU A 125 -14.45 9.91 -6.33
CA GLU A 125 -13.65 11.13 -6.34
C GLU A 125 -13.47 11.67 -4.91
N ASP A 126 -12.26 12.13 -4.60
CA ASP A 126 -11.91 12.79 -3.33
C ASP A 126 -12.45 12.03 -2.08
N SER A 127 -12.42 10.69 -2.11
CA SER A 127 -13.09 9.82 -1.12
C SER A 127 -12.11 8.86 -0.43
N SER A 128 -12.44 8.38 0.78
CA SER A 128 -11.55 7.48 1.51
C SER A 128 -12.20 6.48 2.46
N TYR A 129 -11.44 5.46 2.85
CA TYR A 129 -11.85 4.35 3.73
C TYR A 129 -13.12 3.65 3.23
N LEU A 130 -13.06 3.19 1.98
CA LEU A 130 -14.15 2.46 1.33
C LEU A 130 -13.73 1.02 1.03
N VAL A 131 -14.64 0.08 1.23
CA VAL A 131 -14.44 -1.34 0.88
C VAL A 131 -15.55 -1.80 -0.04
N PHE A 132 -15.20 -2.30 -1.22
CA PHE A 132 -16.09 -2.98 -2.15
C PHE A 132 -15.74 -4.46 -2.13
N ASN A 133 -16.66 -5.29 -1.62
CA ASN A 133 -16.42 -6.70 -1.36
C ASN A 133 -17.48 -7.59 -2.03
N ASN A 134 -17.03 -8.66 -2.69
CA ASN A 134 -17.88 -9.73 -3.21
C ASN A 134 -18.97 -9.26 -4.20
N LEU A 135 -18.61 -8.40 -5.16
CA LEU A 135 -19.53 -7.81 -6.15
C LEU A 135 -19.27 -8.37 -7.56
N ASP A 136 -20.32 -8.57 -8.35
CA ASP A 136 -20.25 -8.92 -9.77
C ASP A 136 -20.55 -7.67 -10.62
N ILE A 137 -19.50 -7.00 -11.09
CA ILE A 137 -19.55 -5.71 -11.81
C ILE A 137 -19.42 -5.98 -13.31
N LYS A 138 -20.50 -5.77 -14.06
CA LYS A 138 -20.51 -6.19 -15.46
C LYS A 138 -21.44 -5.44 -16.40
N ASP A 139 -21.26 -5.73 -17.69
CA ASP A 139 -22.10 -5.25 -18.80
C ASP A 139 -22.14 -3.72 -18.87
N TYR A 140 -20.94 -3.12 -18.83
CA TYR A 140 -20.76 -1.68 -18.99
C TYR A 140 -19.96 -1.38 -20.25
N VAL A 141 -20.71 -1.18 -21.34
CA VAL A 141 -20.14 -1.19 -22.68
C VAL A 141 -20.57 0.02 -23.48
N THR A 142 -19.63 0.67 -24.18
CA THR A 142 -19.94 1.69 -25.19
C THR A 142 -19.87 1.14 -26.62
N ASN A 143 -20.76 1.60 -27.49
CA ASN A 143 -20.66 1.34 -28.93
C ASN A 143 -20.20 2.59 -29.71
N LYS A 144 -19.71 3.60 -28.99
CA LYS A 144 -19.33 4.89 -29.55
C LYS A 144 -17.83 4.98 -29.72
N ASN A 145 -17.46 5.48 -30.88
CA ASN A 145 -16.08 5.88 -31.16
C ASN A 145 -15.64 7.01 -30.20
N LYS A 146 -14.38 6.99 -29.78
CA LYS A 146 -13.74 8.01 -28.94
C LYS A 146 -14.37 8.19 -27.56
N LYS A 147 -14.99 7.13 -27.03
CA LYS A 147 -15.58 7.09 -25.69
C LYS A 147 -14.86 6.06 -24.85
N SER A 148 -14.81 6.36 -23.56
CA SER A 148 -14.13 5.52 -22.60
C SER A 148 -15.03 5.14 -21.45
N VAL A 149 -15.11 3.85 -21.14
CA VAL A 149 -15.93 3.34 -20.05
C VAL A 149 -15.09 2.60 -19.03
N LYS A 150 -15.49 2.68 -17.76
CA LYS A 150 -14.80 1.98 -16.69
C LYS A 150 -15.75 1.25 -15.76
N GLY A 151 -15.29 0.13 -15.19
CA GLY A 151 -16.00 -0.55 -14.10
C GLY A 151 -15.95 0.30 -12.84
N ILE A 152 -14.76 0.41 -12.24
CA ILE A 152 -14.45 1.34 -11.14
C ILE A 152 -13.40 2.36 -11.61
N GLU A 153 -13.65 3.64 -11.36
CA GLU A 153 -12.72 4.75 -11.59
C GLU A 153 -12.49 5.50 -10.28
N ILE A 154 -11.22 5.66 -9.89
CA ILE A 154 -10.79 6.33 -8.67
C ILE A 154 -9.95 7.55 -9.06
N GLU A 155 -10.43 8.74 -8.70
CA GLU A 155 -9.81 10.03 -9.01
C GLU A 155 -9.75 10.93 -7.77
N GLY A 156 -9.20 12.12 -7.93
CA GLY A 156 -9.09 13.08 -6.84
C GLY A 156 -8.00 12.71 -5.82
N ALA A 157 -8.06 13.31 -4.63
CA ALA A 157 -7.20 12.97 -3.49
C ALA A 157 -7.72 11.72 -2.74
N SER A 158 -8.14 10.69 -3.49
CA SER A 158 -8.74 9.49 -2.91
C SER A 158 -7.69 8.60 -2.25
N SER A 159 -8.05 7.98 -1.13
CA SER A 159 -7.10 7.14 -0.37
C SER A 159 -7.80 6.04 0.40
N ASP A 160 -7.08 4.98 0.77
CA ASP A 160 -7.63 3.89 1.59
C ASP A 160 -8.90 3.31 0.95
N ILE A 161 -8.78 2.71 -0.23
CA ILE A 161 -9.89 2.05 -0.92
C ILE A 161 -9.50 0.60 -1.21
N MET A 162 -10.33 -0.34 -0.78
CA MET A 162 -10.14 -1.76 -1.03
C MET A 162 -11.24 -2.31 -1.95
N ILE A 163 -10.82 -2.94 -3.03
CA ILE A 163 -11.66 -3.69 -3.97
C ILE A 163 -11.23 -5.15 -3.83
N ILE A 164 -12.06 -5.96 -3.18
CA ILE A 164 -11.70 -7.32 -2.79
C ILE A 164 -12.75 -8.35 -3.20
N GLY A 165 -12.29 -9.46 -3.77
CA GLY A 165 -13.16 -10.60 -4.10
C GLY A 165 -14.26 -10.27 -5.12
N CYS A 166 -14.09 -9.24 -5.95
CA CYS A 166 -15.08 -8.83 -6.94
C CYS A 166 -14.81 -9.50 -8.31
N LYS A 167 -15.84 -9.59 -9.15
CA LYS A 167 -15.73 -10.00 -10.54
C LYS A 167 -16.01 -8.81 -11.45
N PHE A 168 -15.18 -8.64 -12.46
CA PHE A 168 -15.37 -7.70 -13.56
C PHE A 168 -15.51 -8.47 -14.85
N GLU A 169 -16.63 -8.30 -15.55
CA GLU A 169 -16.92 -9.00 -16.80
C GLU A 169 -17.54 -8.08 -17.84
N ASN A 170 -17.14 -8.20 -19.10
CA ASN A 170 -17.75 -7.46 -20.21
C ASN A 170 -17.78 -5.92 -19.96
N ILE A 171 -16.65 -5.38 -19.53
CA ILE A 171 -16.39 -3.94 -19.47
C ILE A 171 -15.63 -3.56 -20.74
N GLY A 172 -16.09 -2.57 -21.49
CA GLY A 172 -15.40 -2.26 -22.74
C GLY A 172 -16.15 -1.50 -23.80
N HIS A 173 -15.76 -1.71 -25.05
CA HIS A 173 -16.48 -1.19 -26.21
C HIS A 173 -16.71 -2.21 -27.31
N ASN A 174 -17.81 -2.06 -28.06
CA ASN A 174 -18.04 -2.80 -29.32
C ASN A 174 -17.82 -1.95 -30.57
N TYR A 175 -17.04 -0.87 -30.45
CA TYR A 175 -16.66 -0.10 -31.63
C TYR A 175 -15.64 -0.90 -32.46
N GLU A 176 -16.03 -1.28 -33.67
CA GLU A 176 -15.20 -2.09 -34.60
C GLU A 176 -14.37 -1.22 -35.58
N GLY A 177 -14.24 0.09 -35.34
CA GLY A 177 -13.44 0.95 -36.21
C GLY A 177 -11.96 0.84 -35.90
N THR A 178 -11.16 0.53 -36.91
CA THR A 178 -9.71 0.32 -36.81
C THR A 178 -8.92 1.63 -36.70
N ASN A 179 -7.83 1.64 -35.93
CA ASN A 179 -6.85 2.74 -35.81
C ASN A 179 -7.40 4.06 -35.27
N ASP A 180 -8.53 4.05 -34.55
CA ASP A 180 -9.01 5.24 -33.87
C ASP A 180 -8.46 5.28 -32.45
N LYS A 181 -7.41 6.10 -32.24
CA LYS A 181 -6.56 6.13 -31.05
C LYS A 181 -7.22 6.60 -29.73
N LYS A 182 -8.52 6.37 -29.55
CA LYS A 182 -9.34 6.98 -28.49
C LYS A 182 -10.46 6.09 -27.97
N ALA A 183 -10.52 4.83 -28.40
CA ALA A 183 -11.43 3.84 -27.83
C ALA A 183 -10.70 3.13 -26.70
N ASN A 184 -11.13 3.39 -25.46
CA ASN A 184 -10.41 3.01 -24.25
C ASN A 184 -11.39 2.45 -23.23
N ALA A 185 -11.04 1.42 -22.50
CA ALA A 185 -11.81 1.01 -21.34
C ALA A 185 -10.90 0.37 -20.29
N HIS A 186 -11.36 0.39 -19.04
CA HIS A 186 -10.68 -0.25 -17.93
C HIS A 186 -11.69 -0.98 -17.06
N ALA A 187 -11.36 -2.16 -16.54
CA ALA A 187 -12.17 -2.75 -15.48
C ALA A 187 -12.02 -1.92 -14.20
N ILE A 188 -10.78 -1.58 -13.84
CA ILE A 188 -10.43 -0.76 -12.68
C ILE A 188 -9.33 0.23 -13.09
N ILE A 189 -9.51 1.50 -12.77
CA ILE A 189 -8.44 2.50 -12.91
C ILE A 189 -8.41 3.42 -11.68
N ALA A 190 -7.21 3.64 -11.14
CA ALA A 190 -6.93 4.79 -10.28
C ALA A 190 -6.01 5.75 -11.04
N LYS A 191 -6.42 7.01 -11.19
CA LYS A 191 -5.68 7.99 -11.98
C LYS A 191 -5.64 9.36 -11.33
N SER A 192 -4.46 9.98 -11.32
CA SER A 192 -4.33 11.40 -11.01
C SER A 192 -3.13 12.03 -11.70
N ASN A 193 -3.33 13.07 -12.49
CA ASN A 193 -2.24 13.84 -13.08
C ASN A 193 -1.96 15.12 -12.28
N SER A 194 -2.34 15.16 -10.99
CA SER A 194 -2.24 16.36 -10.16
C SER A 194 -1.37 16.14 -8.93
N GLU A 195 -0.37 17.00 -8.78
CA GLU A 195 0.53 17.01 -7.62
C GLU A 195 -0.23 17.12 -6.29
N SER A 196 -1.29 17.93 -6.23
CA SER A 196 -2.08 18.13 -5.01
C SER A 196 -3.20 17.11 -4.79
N LYS A 197 -3.43 16.20 -5.75
CA LYS A 197 -4.45 15.15 -5.65
C LYS A 197 -3.75 13.78 -5.72
N GLN A 198 -2.84 13.52 -4.78
CA GLN A 198 -2.21 12.21 -4.66
C GLN A 198 -3.26 11.16 -4.30
N ILE A 199 -3.25 10.04 -5.01
CA ILE A 199 -4.01 8.84 -4.68
C ILE A 199 -3.08 7.87 -3.95
N SER A 200 -3.56 7.24 -2.86
CA SER A 200 -2.73 6.30 -2.09
C SER A 200 -3.50 5.17 -1.41
N ASN A 201 -2.82 4.06 -1.09
CA ASN A 201 -3.41 2.90 -0.43
C ASN A 201 -4.68 2.36 -1.12
N ILE A 202 -4.59 2.23 -2.45
CA ILE A 202 -5.59 1.52 -3.24
C ILE A 202 -5.20 0.04 -3.28
N ARG A 203 -6.12 -0.83 -2.85
CA ARG A 203 -5.90 -2.28 -2.79
C ARG A 203 -6.86 -3.01 -3.70
N VAL A 204 -6.33 -3.66 -4.73
CA VAL A 204 -7.07 -4.51 -5.66
C VAL A 204 -6.68 -5.96 -5.37
N LEU A 205 -7.53 -6.69 -4.62
CA LEU A 205 -7.20 -7.99 -4.03
C LEU A 205 -8.18 -9.10 -4.45
N TYR A 206 -7.68 -10.27 -4.83
CA TYR A 206 -8.52 -11.46 -5.06
C TYR A 206 -9.69 -11.26 -6.05
N ASN A 207 -9.57 -10.32 -6.98
CA ASN A 207 -10.60 -10.05 -7.97
C ASN A 207 -10.42 -10.93 -9.21
N GLU A 208 -11.50 -11.19 -9.93
CA GLU A 208 -11.46 -11.75 -11.28
C GLU A 208 -11.78 -10.67 -12.30
N VAL A 209 -10.97 -10.51 -13.34
CA VAL A 209 -11.21 -9.56 -14.45
C VAL A 209 -11.13 -10.29 -15.77
N THR A 210 -12.25 -10.40 -16.48
CA THR A 210 -12.34 -11.22 -17.69
C THR A 210 -13.27 -10.71 -18.78
N GLY A 211 -12.99 -11.09 -20.02
CA GLY A 211 -13.84 -10.82 -21.18
C GLY A 211 -14.01 -9.33 -21.47
N CYS A 212 -13.02 -8.51 -21.10
CA CYS A 212 -13.05 -7.07 -21.31
C CYS A 212 -12.56 -6.71 -22.73
N ARG A 213 -13.17 -5.67 -23.30
CA ARG A 213 -12.78 -5.06 -24.59
C ARG A 213 -12.22 -3.66 -24.37
N LEU A 214 -10.92 -3.59 -24.15
CA LEU A 214 -10.20 -2.46 -23.56
C LEU A 214 -9.78 -1.42 -24.60
N GLY A 215 -9.81 -1.79 -25.88
CA GLY A 215 -9.35 -0.91 -26.96
C GLY A 215 -7.85 -0.68 -26.84
N GLN A 216 -7.41 0.57 -26.71
CA GLN A 216 -5.99 0.87 -26.52
C GLN A 216 -5.55 0.95 -25.06
N SER A 217 -6.43 0.63 -24.12
CA SER A 217 -6.18 0.72 -22.68
C SER A 217 -6.03 -0.64 -22.02
N GLU A 218 -5.97 -0.67 -20.70
CA GLU A 218 -5.55 -1.82 -19.91
C GLU A 218 -6.61 -2.20 -18.87
N ALA A 219 -6.61 -3.46 -18.41
CA ALA A 219 -7.71 -3.97 -17.59
C ALA A 219 -7.71 -3.37 -16.17
N VAL A 220 -6.55 -3.40 -15.49
CA VAL A 220 -6.37 -2.89 -14.12
C VAL A 220 -5.17 -1.95 -14.08
N VAL A 221 -5.40 -0.70 -13.69
CA VAL A 221 -4.44 0.39 -13.90
C VAL A 221 -4.24 1.26 -12.67
N PHE A 222 -2.98 1.57 -12.38
CA PHE A 222 -2.58 2.75 -11.60
C PHE A 222 -1.82 3.73 -12.50
N ASN A 223 -2.28 4.97 -12.57
CA ASN A 223 -1.77 5.95 -13.54
C ASN A 223 -1.52 7.33 -12.90
N GLY A 224 -0.32 7.88 -13.13
CA GLY A 224 0.05 9.20 -12.63
C GLY A 224 0.35 9.17 -11.13
N ASN A 225 -0.02 10.20 -10.38
CA ASN A 225 0.22 10.40 -8.95
C ASN A 225 -0.58 9.44 -8.04
N VAL A 226 -0.39 8.15 -8.25
CA VAL A 226 -0.86 7.02 -7.46
C VAL A 226 0.35 6.42 -6.75
N THR A 227 0.24 6.17 -5.46
CA THR A 227 1.36 5.60 -4.70
C THR A 227 0.92 4.65 -3.60
N ASP A 228 1.85 3.92 -2.99
CA ASP A 228 1.59 3.15 -1.77
C ASP A 228 0.39 2.19 -1.96
N SER A 229 0.30 1.54 -3.13
CA SER A 229 -0.91 0.81 -3.58
C SER A 229 -0.58 -0.59 -4.11
N CYS A 230 -1.55 -1.51 -4.16
CA CYS A 230 -1.29 -2.89 -4.57
C CYS A 230 -2.36 -3.48 -5.49
N ILE A 231 -1.91 -4.34 -6.40
CA ILE A 231 -2.71 -5.22 -7.25
C ILE A 231 -2.23 -6.63 -6.97
N ASN A 232 -2.82 -7.31 -5.99
CA ASN A 232 -2.32 -8.59 -5.50
C ASN A 232 -3.38 -9.71 -5.58
N PHE A 233 -2.92 -10.92 -5.86
CA PHE A 233 -3.74 -12.14 -5.83
C PHE A 233 -4.97 -12.14 -6.75
N ASN A 234 -4.97 -11.33 -7.80
CA ASN A 234 -6.08 -11.26 -8.76
C ASN A 234 -5.94 -12.33 -9.86
N TYR A 235 -7.07 -12.72 -10.44
CA TYR A 235 -7.14 -13.54 -11.64
C TYR A 235 -7.60 -12.70 -12.84
N ILE A 236 -6.67 -12.34 -13.71
CA ILE A 236 -6.92 -11.44 -14.84
C ILE A 236 -6.73 -12.23 -16.14
N HIS A 237 -7.81 -12.44 -16.89
CA HIS A 237 -7.74 -13.35 -18.03
C HIS A 237 -8.73 -13.11 -19.15
N ASP A 238 -8.37 -13.55 -20.36
CA ASP A 238 -9.21 -13.48 -21.56
C ASP A 238 -9.65 -12.03 -21.87
N ASN A 239 -8.71 -11.09 -21.81
CA ASN A 239 -8.90 -9.68 -22.14
C ASN A 239 -8.16 -9.33 -23.43
N ASP A 240 -8.72 -8.41 -24.22
CA ASP A 240 -8.23 -8.10 -25.58
C ASP A 240 -7.11 -7.03 -25.62
N ASN A 241 -6.60 -6.63 -24.46
CA ASN A 241 -5.40 -5.80 -24.33
C ASN A 241 -4.77 -5.99 -22.93
N ILE A 242 -3.75 -5.19 -22.61
CA ILE A 242 -2.90 -5.29 -21.42
C ILE A 242 -3.68 -5.64 -20.14
N GLY A 243 -3.13 -6.58 -19.37
CA GLY A 243 -3.75 -7.09 -18.14
C GLY A 243 -3.63 -6.11 -16.96
N ILE A 244 -2.40 -5.81 -16.55
CA ILE A 244 -2.07 -4.90 -15.44
C ILE A 244 -1.09 -3.84 -15.93
N ASP A 245 -1.27 -2.58 -15.54
CA ASP A 245 -0.33 -1.51 -15.87
C ASP A 245 -0.08 -0.50 -14.73
N PHE A 246 1.16 -0.01 -14.68
CA PHE A 246 1.65 1.03 -13.79
C PHE A 246 2.24 2.18 -14.61
N ILE A 247 1.42 3.20 -14.83
CA ILE A 247 1.67 4.24 -15.83
C ILE A 247 2.27 5.51 -15.20
N GLY A 248 3.24 6.10 -15.90
CA GLY A 248 3.80 7.40 -15.62
C GLY A 248 4.01 8.27 -16.85
N TYR A 249 4.33 9.53 -16.60
CA TYR A 249 4.71 10.57 -17.57
C TYR A 249 3.64 11.02 -18.56
N GLU A 250 2.38 10.62 -18.39
CA GLU A 250 1.29 11.11 -19.23
C GLU A 250 1.02 12.63 -19.03
N GLU A 251 0.88 13.39 -20.12
CA GLU A 251 0.30 14.76 -20.13
C GLU A 251 1.11 15.94 -19.52
N ASP A 252 2.44 16.03 -19.72
CA ASP A 252 3.28 17.23 -19.46
C ASP A 252 3.20 17.84 -18.02
N VAL A 253 2.91 17.04 -16.99
CA VAL A 253 2.90 17.47 -15.57
C VAL A 253 4.24 17.15 -14.90
N TYR A 254 4.60 17.86 -13.81
CA TYR A 254 5.85 17.65 -13.06
C TYR A 254 6.18 16.16 -12.88
N GLU A 255 7.34 15.79 -13.43
CA GLU A 255 7.65 14.44 -13.88
C GLU A 255 7.81 13.41 -12.75
N GLU A 256 8.14 13.85 -11.53
CA GLU A 256 8.35 12.93 -10.39
C GLU A 256 7.03 12.40 -9.80
N PHE A 257 6.00 13.25 -9.70
CA PHE A 257 4.69 12.86 -9.15
C PHE A 257 3.79 12.23 -10.19
N ASN A 258 4.04 12.48 -11.47
CA ASN A 258 3.24 11.98 -12.57
C ASN A 258 3.54 10.51 -12.90
N ARG A 259 3.68 9.65 -11.89
CA ARG A 259 4.05 8.25 -12.06
C ARG A 259 3.52 7.40 -10.93
N ALA A 260 2.97 6.24 -11.29
CA ALA A 260 2.63 5.22 -10.31
C ALA A 260 3.91 4.82 -9.57
N ARG A 261 3.88 4.80 -8.23
CA ARG A 261 5.09 4.51 -7.45
C ARG A 261 4.91 3.89 -6.08
N TYR A 262 5.90 3.12 -5.62
CA TYR A 262 5.80 2.36 -4.36
C TYR A 262 4.57 1.44 -4.40
N CYS A 263 4.44 0.68 -5.49
CA CYS A 263 3.31 -0.21 -5.72
C CYS A 263 3.73 -1.67 -5.80
N GLU A 264 2.80 -2.54 -5.42
CA GLU A 264 2.99 -4.00 -5.38
C GLU A 264 2.10 -4.68 -6.43
N CYS A 265 2.67 -5.66 -7.15
CA CYS A 265 1.98 -6.53 -8.09
C CYS A 265 2.36 -7.98 -7.78
N ILE A 266 1.65 -8.59 -6.83
CA ILE A 266 2.11 -9.84 -6.20
C ILE A 266 1.07 -10.96 -6.27
N GLY A 267 1.51 -12.16 -6.64
CA GLY A 267 0.69 -13.37 -6.54
C GLY A 267 -0.50 -13.42 -7.51
N ASN A 268 -0.52 -12.56 -8.54
CA ASN A 268 -1.58 -12.56 -9.54
C ASN A 268 -1.44 -13.74 -10.51
N CYS A 269 -2.57 -14.21 -11.02
CA CYS A 269 -2.64 -15.10 -12.16
C CYS A 269 -3.12 -14.29 -13.37
N VAL A 270 -2.22 -14.01 -14.32
CA VAL A 270 -2.52 -13.26 -15.54
C VAL A 270 -2.43 -14.19 -16.73
N SER A 271 -3.51 -14.35 -17.50
CA SER A 271 -3.47 -15.30 -18.62
C SER A 271 -4.31 -14.96 -19.83
N ASN A 272 -3.92 -15.45 -21.00
CA ASN A 272 -4.64 -15.23 -22.27
C ASN A 272 -4.88 -13.74 -22.57
N ILE A 273 -3.85 -12.92 -22.39
CA ILE A 273 -3.88 -11.50 -22.71
C ILE A 273 -3.35 -11.29 -24.12
N THR A 274 -4.17 -10.73 -25.02
CA THR A 274 -3.80 -10.66 -26.44
C THR A 274 -4.54 -9.56 -27.18
N SER A 275 -3.79 -8.70 -27.89
CA SER A 275 -4.38 -7.69 -28.80
C SER A 275 -4.71 -8.24 -30.19
N TYR A 276 -4.44 -9.52 -30.44
CA TYR A 276 -4.65 -10.16 -31.75
C TYR A 276 -6.04 -9.97 -32.37
N ASP A 277 -7.11 -10.01 -31.57
CA ASP A 277 -8.48 -9.83 -32.06
C ASP A 277 -9.05 -8.44 -31.71
N ASN A 278 -8.20 -7.54 -31.22
CA ASN A 278 -8.58 -6.19 -30.82
C ASN A 278 -8.69 -5.28 -32.06
N PRO A 279 -9.88 -4.72 -32.34
CA PRO A 279 -10.08 -3.86 -33.51
C PRO A 279 -9.28 -2.56 -33.46
N ALA A 280 -8.90 -2.07 -32.26
CA ALA A 280 -8.15 -0.82 -32.12
C ALA A 280 -6.79 -0.88 -32.84
N TYR A 281 -6.20 -2.08 -32.93
CA TYR A 281 -4.93 -2.37 -33.60
C TYR A 281 -5.10 -2.98 -34.99
N GLY A 282 -6.26 -2.84 -35.63
CA GLY A 282 -6.46 -3.30 -37.01
C GLY A 282 -6.59 -4.82 -37.20
N TYR A 283 -6.73 -5.58 -36.10
CA TYR A 283 -6.69 -7.05 -36.02
C TYR A 283 -5.36 -7.67 -36.46
N HIS A 284 -5.06 -8.81 -35.85
CA HIS A 284 -3.89 -9.66 -36.10
C HIS A 284 -2.54 -9.06 -35.71
N GLU A 285 -2.57 -7.97 -34.96
CA GLU A 285 -1.41 -7.39 -34.29
C GLU A 285 -1.38 -7.88 -32.85
N ARG A 286 -0.21 -8.31 -32.39
CA ARG A 286 0.03 -8.74 -31.01
C ARG A 286 0.96 -7.72 -30.39
N GLY A 287 0.69 -7.37 -29.15
CA GLY A 287 1.48 -6.40 -28.38
C GLY A 287 0.85 -6.09 -27.02
N ALA A 288 0.00 -6.97 -26.50
CA ALA A 288 -0.60 -6.80 -25.18
C ALA A 288 0.21 -7.53 -24.10
N ASP A 289 0.65 -6.77 -23.11
CA ASP A 289 1.36 -7.28 -21.95
C ASP A 289 0.46 -7.99 -20.95
N GLY A 290 0.97 -9.06 -20.34
CA GLY A 290 0.38 -9.57 -19.11
C GLY A 290 0.46 -8.52 -18.00
N ILE A 291 1.68 -8.08 -17.70
CA ILE A 291 1.96 -7.04 -16.71
C ILE A 291 2.91 -6.03 -17.35
N TYR A 292 2.52 -4.76 -17.35
CA TYR A 292 3.33 -3.67 -17.87
C TYR A 292 3.69 -2.66 -16.76
N VAL A 293 4.88 -2.11 -16.86
CA VAL A 293 5.28 -0.90 -16.14
C VAL A 293 5.67 0.12 -17.19
N ASP A 294 4.71 0.96 -17.58
CA ASP A 294 4.95 2.11 -18.45
C ASP A 294 5.44 3.32 -17.66
N GLY A 295 6.75 3.39 -17.43
CA GLY A 295 7.35 4.52 -16.74
C GLY A 295 6.95 4.60 -15.26
N GLY A 296 6.53 3.52 -14.60
CA GLY A 296 6.34 3.46 -13.14
C GLY A 296 7.66 3.45 -12.35
N ASN A 297 7.62 3.79 -11.06
CA ASN A 297 8.80 3.87 -10.18
C ASN A 297 8.65 3.07 -8.87
N HIS A 298 9.67 2.34 -8.39
CA HIS A 298 9.54 1.55 -7.15
C HIS A 298 8.36 0.59 -7.22
N ILE A 299 8.33 -0.23 -8.27
CA ILE A 299 7.28 -1.23 -8.50
C ILE A 299 7.85 -2.61 -8.21
N VAL A 300 7.16 -3.39 -7.39
CA VAL A 300 7.53 -4.77 -7.08
C VAL A 300 6.58 -5.72 -7.80
N ILE A 301 7.13 -6.58 -8.65
CA ILE A 301 6.39 -7.62 -9.39
C ILE A 301 6.90 -8.99 -8.95
N ALA A 302 6.15 -9.68 -8.10
CA ALA A 302 6.62 -10.93 -7.51
C ALA A 302 5.57 -12.05 -7.42
N ASP A 303 6.04 -13.30 -7.43
CA ASP A 303 5.21 -14.48 -7.20
C ASP A 303 4.02 -14.64 -8.18
N ASN A 304 4.03 -13.96 -9.33
CA ASN A 304 2.94 -14.01 -10.30
C ASN A 304 3.05 -15.23 -11.22
N LEU A 305 1.90 -15.75 -11.65
CA LEU A 305 1.77 -16.66 -12.78
C LEU A 305 1.32 -15.85 -14.00
N VAL A 306 2.16 -15.73 -15.02
CA VAL A 306 1.85 -15.04 -16.27
C VAL A 306 1.90 -16.02 -17.43
N GLN A 307 0.79 -16.22 -18.14
CA GLN A 307 0.66 -17.33 -19.09
C GLN A 307 -0.04 -16.93 -20.39
N SER A 308 0.50 -17.36 -21.54
CA SER A 308 -0.18 -17.24 -22.84
C SER A 308 -0.55 -15.80 -23.20
N CYS A 309 0.31 -14.84 -22.83
CA CYS A 309 0.17 -13.42 -23.18
C CYS A 309 0.92 -13.11 -24.48
N ASP A 310 0.67 -11.97 -25.13
CA ASP A 310 1.51 -11.56 -26.26
C ASP A 310 2.95 -11.28 -25.77
N ILE A 311 3.06 -10.48 -24.71
CA ILE A 311 4.29 -10.27 -23.93
C ILE A 311 3.98 -10.64 -22.48
N GLY A 312 4.90 -11.31 -21.79
CA GLY A 312 4.70 -11.74 -20.41
C GLY A 312 4.69 -10.56 -19.44
N ILE A 313 5.89 -10.07 -19.12
CA ILE A 313 6.10 -8.89 -18.28
C ILE A 313 6.96 -7.91 -19.05
N GLU A 314 6.54 -6.65 -19.14
CA GLU A 314 7.32 -5.59 -19.74
C GLU A 314 7.60 -4.46 -18.73
N VAL A 315 8.83 -3.94 -18.77
CA VAL A 315 9.24 -2.77 -18.00
C VAL A 315 9.87 -1.80 -18.98
N ALA A 316 9.20 -0.70 -19.28
CA ALA A 316 9.65 0.28 -20.26
C ALA A 316 9.11 1.67 -19.92
N SER A 317 9.18 2.58 -20.88
CA SER A 317 8.46 3.85 -20.85
C SER A 317 8.11 4.18 -22.29
N GLU A 318 6.88 4.56 -22.59
CA GLU A 318 6.46 4.99 -23.94
C GLU A 318 6.94 6.41 -24.29
N TRP A 319 7.56 7.11 -23.34
CA TRP A 319 7.94 8.52 -23.49
C TRP A 319 9.46 8.70 -23.63
N ASP A 320 9.90 9.27 -24.76
CA ASP A 320 11.28 9.70 -25.02
C ASP A 320 11.87 10.54 -23.86
N GLY A 321 13.06 10.17 -23.40
CA GLY A 321 13.75 10.81 -22.27
C GLY A 321 13.23 10.46 -20.88
N TYR A 322 12.18 9.64 -20.78
CA TYR A 322 11.63 9.14 -19.52
C TYR A 322 11.90 7.65 -19.35
N LYS A 323 11.73 7.13 -18.14
CA LYS A 323 12.17 5.78 -17.82
C LYS A 323 11.37 5.12 -16.72
N ALA A 324 11.18 3.81 -16.77
CA ALA A 324 10.80 3.04 -15.58
C ALA A 324 12.01 2.93 -14.64
N ASP A 325 11.80 3.18 -13.33
CA ASP A 325 12.88 3.32 -12.36
C ASP A 325 12.69 2.43 -11.14
N ASN A 326 13.72 1.74 -10.66
CA ASN A 326 13.67 0.96 -9.41
C ASN A 326 12.56 -0.09 -9.43
N VAL A 327 12.49 -0.91 -10.49
CA VAL A 327 11.48 -1.97 -10.62
C VAL A 327 12.10 -3.32 -10.30
N ASP A 328 11.58 -4.04 -9.31
CA ASP A 328 12.03 -5.38 -8.96
C ASP A 328 11.04 -6.43 -9.46
N VAL A 329 11.50 -7.31 -10.34
CA VAL A 329 10.74 -8.39 -10.96
C VAL A 329 11.33 -9.73 -10.54
N PHE A 330 10.67 -10.46 -9.65
CA PHE A 330 11.24 -11.70 -9.12
C PHE A 330 10.29 -12.82 -8.73
N ASN A 331 10.79 -14.05 -8.77
CA ASN A 331 10.04 -15.25 -8.41
C ASN A 331 8.71 -15.43 -9.19
N ASN A 332 8.61 -14.84 -10.38
CA ASN A 332 7.45 -15.03 -11.25
C ASN A 332 7.62 -16.30 -12.08
N TYR A 333 6.50 -16.96 -12.38
CA TYR A 333 6.42 -18.04 -13.36
C TYR A 333 5.78 -17.50 -14.63
N ILE A 334 6.57 -17.37 -15.70
CA ILE A 334 6.14 -16.77 -16.96
C ILE A 334 6.20 -17.84 -18.04
N ALA A 335 5.06 -18.14 -18.65
CA ALA A 335 4.94 -19.24 -19.58
C ALA A 335 4.20 -18.92 -20.88
N ASP A 336 4.66 -19.53 -21.96
CA ASP A 336 4.00 -19.53 -23.27
C ASP A 336 3.64 -18.14 -23.83
N SER A 337 4.37 -17.09 -23.44
CA SER A 337 4.27 -15.77 -24.07
C SER A 337 4.64 -15.85 -25.55
N TYR A 338 3.97 -15.05 -26.39
CA TYR A 338 4.12 -15.10 -27.84
C TYR A 338 5.45 -14.49 -28.32
N TYR A 339 5.77 -13.26 -27.88
CA TYR A 339 7.00 -12.55 -28.26
C TYR A 339 8.12 -12.76 -27.26
N ALA A 340 7.93 -12.30 -26.03
CA ALA A 340 8.92 -12.32 -24.97
C ALA A 340 8.27 -12.70 -23.64
N ALA A 341 8.95 -13.52 -22.84
CA ALA A 341 8.51 -13.73 -21.46
C ALA A 341 8.78 -12.49 -20.61
N ILE A 342 9.95 -11.86 -20.76
CA ILE A 342 10.26 -10.54 -20.19
C ILE A 342 10.78 -9.62 -21.29
N SER A 343 10.25 -8.40 -21.35
CA SER A 343 10.71 -7.31 -22.21
C SER A 343 11.19 -6.13 -21.37
N ILE A 344 12.27 -5.47 -21.78
CA ILE A 344 12.77 -4.24 -21.16
C ILE A 344 13.18 -3.19 -22.21
N GLY A 345 13.00 -1.91 -21.90
CA GLY A 345 13.44 -0.78 -22.73
C GLY A 345 12.41 -0.33 -23.79
N GLY A 346 12.71 0.76 -24.49
CA GLY A 346 11.81 1.39 -25.46
C GLY A 346 11.81 0.73 -26.85
N CYS A 347 10.68 0.72 -27.56
CA CYS A 347 10.54 0.01 -28.83
C CYS A 347 11.40 0.60 -29.99
N GLU A 348 11.70 1.91 -29.94
CA GLU A 348 12.44 2.70 -30.94
C GLU A 348 13.65 3.49 -30.37
N GLU A 349 14.72 3.69 -31.16
CA GLU A 349 15.99 4.28 -30.68
C GLU A 349 15.93 5.77 -30.32
N ASP A 350 14.90 6.50 -30.75
CA ASP A 350 14.79 7.96 -30.67
C ASP A 350 13.35 8.44 -30.35
N GLU A 351 12.43 7.53 -29.98
CA GLU A 351 11.00 7.88 -29.72
C GLU A 351 10.44 7.31 -28.40
N ASP A 352 11.10 6.31 -27.78
CA ASP A 352 10.59 5.60 -26.60
C ASP A 352 11.55 5.70 -25.41
N GLY A 353 11.00 5.60 -24.21
CA GLY A 353 11.73 5.70 -22.94
C GLY A 353 12.51 4.45 -22.53
N SER A 354 13.24 4.56 -21.42
CA SER A 354 14.26 3.61 -20.97
C SER A 354 13.92 2.92 -19.65
N THR A 355 14.84 2.11 -19.12
CA THR A 355 14.78 1.52 -17.78
C THR A 355 16.01 1.89 -16.97
N ASN A 356 15.88 1.98 -15.64
CA ASN A 356 17.01 2.31 -14.77
C ASN A 356 16.84 1.77 -13.34
N GLU A 357 17.88 1.09 -12.84
CA GLU A 357 17.88 0.40 -11.53
C GLU A 357 16.77 -0.66 -11.45
N CYS A 358 16.46 -1.32 -12.57
CA CYS A 358 15.47 -2.38 -12.64
C CYS A 358 16.15 -3.74 -12.48
N HIS A 359 15.62 -4.58 -11.59
CA HIS A 359 16.18 -5.86 -11.22
C HIS A 359 15.27 -7.00 -11.60
N PHE A 360 15.82 -8.01 -12.28
CA PHE A 360 15.09 -9.18 -12.76
C PHE A 360 15.77 -10.43 -12.24
N HIS A 361 15.19 -11.09 -11.23
CA HIS A 361 15.87 -12.22 -10.60
C HIS A 361 14.96 -13.35 -10.13
N HIS A 362 15.47 -14.58 -10.17
CA HIS A 362 14.75 -15.77 -9.68
C HIS A 362 13.42 -16.05 -10.41
N ASN A 363 13.24 -15.54 -11.63
CA ASN A 363 12.05 -15.85 -12.43
C ASN A 363 12.21 -17.20 -13.15
N THR A 364 11.09 -17.90 -13.34
CA THR A 364 11.01 -19.14 -14.10
C THR A 364 10.35 -18.87 -15.44
N LEU A 365 11.06 -19.09 -16.54
CA LEU A 365 10.62 -18.76 -17.90
C LEU A 365 10.43 -20.06 -18.71
N VAL A 366 9.22 -20.30 -19.23
CA VAL A 366 8.83 -21.59 -19.84
C VAL A 366 7.98 -21.37 -21.09
N GLY A 367 8.51 -21.51 -22.31
CA GLY A 367 7.64 -21.35 -23.48
C GLY A 367 8.31 -21.44 -24.85
N LYS A 368 7.54 -21.10 -25.89
CA LYS A 368 7.94 -21.13 -27.31
C LYS A 368 8.44 -19.79 -27.87
N GLY A 369 8.15 -18.67 -27.19
CA GLY A 369 8.59 -17.32 -27.55
C GLY A 369 10.07 -17.04 -27.20
N GLY A 370 10.52 -15.79 -27.32
CA GLY A 370 11.82 -15.35 -26.81
C GLY A 370 11.84 -15.37 -25.27
N ASP A 371 12.93 -15.87 -24.68
CA ASP A 371 13.03 -15.97 -23.21
C ASP A 371 13.13 -14.57 -22.57
N PHE A 372 13.90 -13.67 -23.16
CA PHE A 372 14.14 -12.32 -22.65
C PHE A 372 14.46 -11.40 -23.83
N GLU A 373 13.73 -10.31 -23.97
CA GLU A 373 13.91 -9.30 -25.01
C GLU A 373 14.35 -7.97 -24.40
N ILE A 374 15.29 -7.32 -25.08
CA ILE A 374 15.73 -5.96 -24.77
C ILE A 374 15.38 -5.11 -25.98
N GLN A 375 14.35 -4.30 -25.83
CA GLN A 375 14.01 -3.21 -26.73
C GLN A 375 15.00 -2.05 -26.46
N SER A 376 15.17 -1.13 -27.40
CA SER A 376 16.28 -0.16 -27.47
C SER A 376 16.80 0.38 -26.12
N ILE A 377 18.13 0.30 -25.91
CA ILE A 377 18.83 0.83 -24.72
C ILE A 377 19.37 2.22 -25.06
N GLU A 378 18.99 3.23 -24.27
CA GLU A 378 19.61 4.56 -24.35
C GLU A 378 21.01 4.55 -23.67
N PRO A 379 21.92 5.49 -24.01
CA PRO A 379 23.19 5.68 -23.30
C PRO A 379 22.99 6.24 -21.87
N GLY A 380 22.25 5.53 -21.02
CA GLY A 380 21.85 5.93 -19.67
C GLY A 380 21.46 4.77 -18.74
N ASP A 381 21.16 3.59 -19.29
CA ASP A 381 20.62 2.38 -18.61
C ASP A 381 21.65 1.64 -17.73
N SER A 382 22.48 2.40 -17.01
CA SER A 382 23.79 1.95 -16.54
C SER A 382 23.79 0.92 -15.40
N ASN A 383 22.63 0.62 -14.80
CA ASN A 383 22.52 -0.19 -13.58
C ASN A 383 21.40 -1.25 -13.58
N ASP A 384 20.84 -1.65 -14.72
CA ASP A 384 19.84 -2.74 -14.73
C ASP A 384 20.51 -4.11 -14.59
N TYR A 385 19.91 -4.99 -13.78
CA TYR A 385 20.46 -6.31 -13.43
C TYR A 385 19.49 -7.43 -13.74
N ALA A 386 19.92 -8.41 -14.55
CA ALA A 386 19.22 -9.68 -14.72
C ALA A 386 20.10 -10.82 -14.21
N SER A 387 19.63 -11.61 -13.23
CA SER A 387 20.40 -12.73 -12.65
C SER A 387 19.52 -13.95 -12.30
N SER A 388 20.07 -15.16 -12.41
CA SER A 388 19.43 -16.40 -11.93
C SER A 388 18.01 -16.71 -12.44
N ASN A 389 17.72 -16.50 -13.73
CA ASN A 389 16.44 -16.91 -14.35
C ASN A 389 16.52 -18.36 -14.87
N ILE A 390 15.62 -19.24 -14.43
CA ILE A 390 15.63 -20.70 -14.73
C ILE A 390 15.07 -20.96 -16.14
N LYS A 391 15.81 -21.71 -16.98
CA LYS A 391 15.41 -22.10 -18.35
C LYS A 391 14.82 -23.51 -18.41
N ALA A 392 13.54 -23.62 -18.70
CA ALA A 392 12.90 -24.89 -19.06
C ALA A 392 12.17 -24.81 -20.42
N SER A 393 12.85 -24.43 -21.50
CA SER A 393 12.40 -24.78 -22.86
C SER A 393 13.57 -24.85 -23.87
N LYS A 394 13.31 -25.44 -25.05
CA LYS A 394 14.29 -25.61 -26.14
C LYS A 394 14.37 -24.33 -27.00
N ALA A 395 15.48 -23.59 -26.85
CA ALA A 395 15.99 -22.43 -27.64
C ALA A 395 15.26 -21.09 -27.39
N SER A 396 15.91 -19.92 -27.24
CA SER A 396 16.96 -19.31 -28.09
C SER A 396 17.56 -18.01 -27.47
N GLU A 397 18.58 -17.45 -28.12
CA GLU A 397 19.41 -16.28 -27.78
C GLU A 397 18.71 -15.05 -27.16
N ILE A 398 19.40 -14.31 -26.28
CA ILE A 398 19.07 -12.91 -25.97
C ILE A 398 19.19 -12.13 -27.28
N LYS A 399 18.09 -11.53 -27.73
CA LYS A 399 18.06 -10.72 -28.94
C LYS A 399 18.06 -9.26 -28.55
N ALA A 400 19.15 -8.55 -28.85
CA ALA A 400 19.17 -7.09 -28.85
C ALA A 400 18.74 -6.61 -30.23
N LYS A 401 17.70 -5.78 -30.31
CA LYS A 401 17.13 -5.31 -31.58
C LYS A 401 18.12 -4.46 -32.40
N ASN A 402 19.10 -3.80 -31.76
CA ASN A 402 19.93 -2.74 -32.39
C ASN A 402 21.46 -2.83 -32.27
N GLY A 403 22.05 -3.92 -31.78
CA GLY A 403 23.51 -4.17 -31.89
C GLY A 403 24.45 -3.16 -31.19
N LYS A 404 23.94 -2.27 -30.32
CA LYS A 404 24.75 -1.46 -29.40
C LYS A 404 25.21 -2.34 -28.24
N GLY A 405 26.53 -2.42 -28.06
CA GLY A 405 27.17 -3.36 -27.14
C GLY A 405 26.89 -3.08 -25.67
N PHE A 406 26.85 -4.17 -24.91
CA PHE A 406 26.75 -4.23 -23.45
C PHE A 406 27.78 -3.32 -22.74
N ASN A 407 27.38 -2.70 -21.63
CA ASN A 407 28.25 -2.63 -20.46
C ASN A 407 28.25 -4.03 -19.82
N GLU A 408 29.41 -4.53 -19.39
CA GLU A 408 29.69 -5.93 -19.02
C GLU A 408 28.89 -6.51 -17.80
N SER A 409 27.72 -5.96 -17.46
CA SER A 409 26.94 -6.25 -16.23
C SER A 409 25.76 -7.22 -16.39
N VAL A 410 25.28 -7.55 -17.59
CA VAL A 410 24.24 -8.60 -17.76
C VAL A 410 24.88 -9.99 -17.56
N ARG A 411 24.97 -10.44 -16.30
CA ARG A 411 25.54 -11.74 -15.96
C ARG A 411 24.47 -12.83 -16.01
N TYR A 412 24.43 -13.54 -17.13
CA TYR A 412 23.71 -14.81 -17.22
C TYR A 412 24.48 -15.91 -16.46
N THR A 413 24.10 -16.18 -15.21
CA THR A 413 24.55 -17.37 -14.49
C THR A 413 23.54 -18.49 -14.69
N GLY A 414 23.70 -19.27 -15.76
CA GLY A 414 23.00 -20.53 -15.89
C GLY A 414 23.59 -21.55 -14.93
N ASP A 415 22.93 -21.79 -13.79
CA ASP A 415 23.23 -22.98 -12.99
C ASP A 415 22.43 -24.15 -13.57
N GLU A 416 23.12 -25.11 -14.20
CA GLU A 416 22.53 -26.36 -14.70
C GLU A 416 22.14 -27.32 -13.56
N SER A 417 22.32 -26.91 -12.31
CA SER A 417 21.87 -27.65 -11.13
C SER A 417 20.83 -26.84 -10.37
N ASN A 418 19.54 -27.20 -10.48
CA ASN A 418 18.63 -27.36 -9.34
C ASN A 418 17.21 -27.71 -9.81
N ASN A 419 16.59 -28.64 -9.08
CA ASN A 419 15.15 -28.88 -9.14
C ASN A 419 14.43 -27.58 -8.77
N ALA A 420 13.86 -26.89 -9.75
CA ALA A 420 12.94 -25.78 -9.52
C ALA A 420 11.63 -26.35 -8.96
N SER A 421 11.49 -26.40 -7.64
CA SER A 421 10.18 -26.56 -7.02
C SER A 421 9.52 -25.18 -6.96
N VAL A 422 8.64 -24.88 -7.92
CA VAL A 422 7.67 -23.79 -7.76
C VAL A 422 6.83 -24.13 -6.54
N ASN A 423 6.70 -23.20 -5.58
CA ASN A 423 5.75 -23.39 -4.48
C ASN A 423 4.34 -23.15 -5.01
N MET A 424 3.83 -24.16 -5.71
CA MET A 424 2.55 -24.13 -6.42
C MET A 424 1.39 -23.75 -5.50
N SER A 425 1.48 -23.94 -4.18
CA SER A 425 0.40 -23.62 -3.24
C SER A 425 0.01 -22.13 -3.29
N LYS A 426 0.96 -21.19 -3.39
CA LYS A 426 0.68 -19.74 -3.48
C LYS A 426 0.03 -19.35 -4.82
N VAL A 427 0.50 -19.93 -5.92
CA VAL A 427 -0.07 -19.72 -7.27
C VAL A 427 -1.48 -20.33 -7.38
N TYR A 428 -1.71 -21.49 -6.74
CA TYR A 428 -3.04 -22.11 -6.64
C TYR A 428 -4.03 -21.24 -5.87
N TYR A 429 -3.61 -20.44 -4.88
CA TYR A 429 -4.50 -19.51 -4.18
C TYR A 429 -5.01 -18.38 -5.07
N GLY A 430 -4.27 -17.86 -6.05
CA GLY A 430 -4.81 -16.89 -7.01
C GLY A 430 -5.93 -17.48 -7.90
N MET A 431 -5.82 -18.77 -8.25
CA MET A 431 -6.78 -19.49 -9.10
C MET A 431 -8.00 -20.05 -8.33
N TRP A 432 -7.88 -20.30 -7.02
CA TRP A 432 -8.92 -20.90 -6.16
C TRP A 432 -9.34 -20.04 -4.97
N GLY A 433 -8.67 -18.91 -4.75
CA GLY A 433 -8.82 -18.06 -3.58
C GLY A 433 -10.15 -17.34 -3.55
N ARG A 434 -10.71 -16.94 -4.69
CA ARG A 434 -12.05 -16.33 -4.76
C ARG A 434 -13.14 -17.26 -4.22
N ASP A 435 -13.12 -18.53 -4.60
CA ASP A 435 -14.10 -19.52 -4.13
C ASP A 435 -13.87 -19.93 -2.66
N ASN A 436 -12.70 -19.60 -2.10
CA ASN A 436 -12.26 -19.90 -0.74
C ASN A 436 -11.91 -18.65 0.07
N LEU A 437 -12.39 -17.46 -0.30
CA LEU A 437 -12.31 -16.25 0.52
C LEU A 437 -13.21 -16.49 1.72
N ASN A 438 -12.65 -17.17 2.72
CA ASN A 438 -13.28 -17.36 4.00
C ASN A 438 -13.23 -16.05 4.79
N ASP A 439 -14.06 -15.95 5.81
CA ASP A 439 -14.13 -14.75 6.65
C ASP A 439 -12.76 -14.39 7.26
N SER A 440 -11.83 -15.35 7.43
CA SER A 440 -10.51 -15.11 8.01
C SER A 440 -9.51 -14.45 7.06
N VAL A 441 -9.47 -14.83 5.77
CA VAL A 441 -8.62 -14.15 4.78
C VAL A 441 -9.09 -12.72 4.55
N TYR A 442 -10.42 -12.55 4.41
CA TYR A 442 -10.99 -11.20 4.31
C TYR A 442 -10.70 -10.35 5.55
N ALA A 443 -10.83 -10.92 6.76
CA ALA A 443 -10.50 -10.22 8.00
C ALA A 443 -9.01 -9.84 8.06
N ALA A 444 -8.10 -10.73 7.70
CA ALA A 444 -6.66 -10.45 7.69
C ALA A 444 -6.31 -9.33 6.71
N GLU A 445 -6.90 -9.32 5.52
CA GLU A 445 -6.69 -8.24 4.54
C GLU A 445 -7.31 -6.93 5.00
N LEU A 446 -8.48 -6.98 5.63
CA LEU A 446 -9.12 -5.81 6.21
C LEU A 446 -8.30 -5.23 7.37
N ASP A 447 -7.74 -6.08 8.23
CA ASP A 447 -6.83 -5.68 9.30
C ASP A 447 -5.54 -5.10 8.73
N SER A 448 -4.95 -5.74 7.72
CA SER A 448 -3.80 -5.21 6.98
C SER A 448 -4.14 -3.86 6.33
N PHE A 449 -5.33 -3.71 5.77
CA PHE A 449 -5.79 -2.47 5.17
C PHE A 449 -5.97 -1.35 6.19
N ASN A 450 -6.42 -1.69 7.39
CA ASN A 450 -6.59 -0.74 8.50
C ASN A 450 -5.27 -0.35 9.19
N ASN A 451 -4.28 -1.25 9.18
CA ASN A 451 -3.08 -1.14 10.02
C ASN A 451 -1.77 -0.91 9.25
N ARG A 452 -1.70 -1.23 7.95
CA ARG A 452 -0.44 -1.13 7.20
C ARG A 452 -0.14 0.31 6.81
N LYS A 453 1.03 0.80 7.20
CA LYS A 453 1.71 1.92 6.54
C LYS A 453 2.56 1.31 5.43
N MET A 454 2.19 1.52 4.17
CA MET A 454 2.91 0.97 3.03
C MET A 454 4.36 1.49 2.98
N LEU A 455 5.25 0.65 2.44
CA LEU A 455 6.71 0.79 2.45
C LEU A 455 7.15 2.10 1.77
N LYS A 456 7.70 3.04 2.54
CA LYS A 456 8.37 4.24 2.01
C LYS A 456 9.89 4.09 1.87
N ASP A 457 10.43 2.98 2.36
CA ASP A 457 11.85 2.65 2.30
C ASP A 457 12.00 1.44 1.38
N GLY A 458 12.88 1.57 0.37
CA GLY A 458 12.88 0.82 -0.89
C GLY A 458 13.09 -0.69 -0.84
N ALA A 459 13.16 -1.23 -2.06
CA ALA A 459 13.33 -2.61 -2.57
C ALA A 459 14.05 -3.69 -1.72
N ASP A 460 14.81 -3.35 -0.68
CA ASP A 460 15.72 -4.28 -0.02
C ASP A 460 15.04 -5.28 0.94
N THR A 461 13.74 -5.13 1.25
CA THR A 461 13.04 -5.96 2.27
C THR A 461 11.88 -6.81 1.74
N TYR A 462 11.76 -6.99 0.43
CA TYR A 462 10.65 -7.76 -0.15
C TYR A 462 10.91 -9.28 -0.12
N THR A 463 10.99 -9.89 1.07
CA THR A 463 10.88 -11.35 1.25
C THR A 463 9.49 -11.72 1.76
N ALA A 464 8.56 -11.94 0.82
CA ALA A 464 7.33 -12.73 0.92
C ALA A 464 6.74 -13.00 2.33
N SER A 465 6.21 -11.97 2.99
CA SER A 465 5.53 -12.06 4.30
C SER A 465 4.03 -12.42 4.24
N HIS A 466 3.53 -13.01 3.15
CA HIS A 466 2.13 -13.46 3.08
C HIS A 466 2.07 -14.98 3.04
N ALA A 467 1.93 -15.60 4.22
CA ALA A 467 1.49 -16.98 4.39
C ALA A 467 0.14 -16.95 5.12
N ILE A 468 -0.91 -17.51 4.50
CA ILE A 468 -2.22 -17.75 5.13
C ILE A 468 -2.17 -19.14 5.81
N PRO A 469 -2.79 -19.35 6.99
CA PRO A 469 -2.68 -20.60 7.74
C PRO A 469 -3.37 -21.76 7.00
N THR A 470 -2.69 -22.91 6.92
CA THR A 470 -3.28 -24.17 6.45
C THR A 470 -3.76 -24.96 7.65
N GLU A 471 -5.06 -24.91 7.96
CA GLU A 471 -5.66 -25.84 8.93
C GLU A 471 -5.79 -27.23 8.29
N GLU A 472 -4.93 -28.17 8.70
CA GLU A 472 -5.20 -29.61 8.53
C GLU A 472 -6.19 -30.07 9.63
N VAL A 473 -7.36 -30.54 9.20
CA VAL A 473 -8.35 -31.17 10.08
C VAL A 473 -7.90 -32.60 10.42
N GLU A 474 -7.53 -32.87 11.67
CA GLU A 474 -7.28 -34.22 12.17
C GLU A 474 -8.58 -35.01 12.49
N PRO A 475 -8.58 -36.36 12.37
CA PRO A 475 -9.53 -37.20 13.08
C PRO A 475 -8.87 -38.07 14.18
N THR A 476 -9.32 -37.85 15.42
CA THR A 476 -9.62 -38.82 16.51
C THR A 476 -8.62 -39.93 16.91
N GLU A 477 -8.20 -39.99 18.20
CA GLU A 477 -8.82 -40.79 19.29
C GLU A 477 -8.10 -40.59 20.65
N ALA A 478 -8.87 -40.67 21.75
CA ALA A 478 -8.41 -40.60 23.15
C ALA A 478 -7.70 -41.89 23.61
N PRO A 479 -6.94 -41.88 24.73
CA PRO A 479 -7.59 -42.20 26.01
C PRO A 479 -7.09 -41.42 27.25
N THR A 480 -7.99 -41.38 28.21
CA THR A 480 -7.95 -40.96 29.64
C THR A 480 -6.77 -41.46 30.48
N GLU A 481 -6.30 -40.64 31.43
CA GLU A 481 -6.03 -41.04 32.82
C GLU A 481 -6.27 -39.86 33.81
N GLU A 482 -6.98 -40.16 34.91
CA GLU A 482 -7.26 -39.30 36.06
C GLU A 482 -6.10 -39.32 37.07
N VAL A 483 -5.73 -38.18 37.67
CA VAL A 483 -5.25 -38.15 39.08
C VAL A 483 -5.71 -36.86 39.78
N GLU A 484 -6.33 -37.04 40.95
CA GLU A 484 -6.91 -36.06 41.90
C GLU A 484 -5.87 -35.27 42.75
N PRO A 485 -6.28 -34.22 43.51
CA PRO A 485 -5.46 -33.07 43.86
C PRO A 485 -4.72 -33.17 45.20
N THR A 486 -3.74 -32.29 45.43
CA THR A 486 -3.13 -32.09 46.76
C THR A 486 -3.07 -30.60 47.10
N GLU A 487 -3.66 -30.21 48.25
CA GLU A 487 -3.67 -28.84 48.77
C GLU A 487 -2.51 -28.50 49.73
N ALA A 488 -2.14 -27.21 49.73
CA ALA A 488 -1.71 -26.33 50.84
C ALA A 488 -0.31 -26.54 51.48
N PRO A 489 0.38 -25.49 52.01
CA PRO A 489 -0.22 -24.34 52.72
C PRO A 489 0.35 -22.92 52.46
N THR A 490 -0.48 -21.96 52.88
CA THR A 490 -0.27 -20.53 53.07
C THR A 490 0.53 -20.20 54.35
N GLU A 491 1.40 -19.19 54.29
CA GLU A 491 1.86 -18.41 55.47
C GLU A 491 1.80 -16.90 55.19
N GLU A 492 1.10 -16.18 56.08
CA GLU A 492 1.11 -14.72 56.24
C GLU A 492 2.32 -14.28 57.08
N VAL A 493 2.96 -13.15 56.73
CA VAL A 493 3.70 -12.32 57.71
C VAL A 493 3.53 -10.82 57.40
N GLU A 494 3.23 -10.06 58.47
CA GLU A 494 2.86 -8.64 58.60
C GLU A 494 3.93 -7.58 58.19
N PRO A 495 3.55 -6.29 57.98
CA PRO A 495 4.47 -5.23 57.57
C PRO A 495 5.15 -4.54 58.76
N THR A 496 6.37 -4.03 58.56
CA THR A 496 7.08 -3.17 59.51
C THR A 496 7.47 -1.84 58.86
N GLU A 497 7.17 -0.72 59.52
CA GLU A 497 7.41 0.66 59.04
C GLU A 497 8.84 1.20 59.26
N ALA A 498 9.30 1.99 58.28
CA ALA A 498 10.05 3.28 58.29
C ALA A 498 11.39 3.41 59.09
N PRO A 499 12.38 4.21 58.61
CA PRO A 499 12.26 5.68 58.64
C PRO A 499 12.92 6.48 57.48
N THR A 500 12.47 7.73 57.36
CA THR A 500 12.96 8.84 56.53
C THR A 500 14.11 9.62 57.18
N GLU A 501 15.08 10.11 56.40
CA GLU A 501 15.85 11.34 56.71
C GLU A 501 16.23 12.14 55.43
N GLU A 502 16.17 13.47 55.57
CA GLU A 502 16.44 14.52 54.58
C GLU A 502 17.93 14.81 54.36
N VAL A 503 18.34 15.24 53.16
CA VAL A 503 19.55 16.07 52.98
C VAL A 503 19.35 17.18 51.93
N LYS A 504 19.73 18.40 52.30
CA LYS A 504 19.65 19.68 51.56
C LYS A 504 20.65 19.81 50.39
N PRO A 505 20.38 20.63 49.36
CA PRO A 505 21.38 20.98 48.34
C PRO A 505 22.22 22.22 48.72
N THR A 506 23.48 22.23 48.25
CA THR A 506 24.43 23.34 48.36
C THR A 506 24.87 23.76 46.95
N GLU A 507 24.98 25.08 46.72
CA GLU A 507 25.25 25.76 45.43
C GLU A 507 26.69 25.60 44.88
N ALA A 508 26.85 25.79 43.57
CA ALA A 508 28.11 26.15 42.90
C ALA A 508 27.84 26.99 41.60
N PRO A 509 28.81 27.79 41.11
CA PRO A 509 28.57 29.17 40.65
C PRO A 509 28.54 29.43 39.13
N THR A 510 28.11 30.65 38.79
CA THR A 510 27.97 31.33 37.50
C THR A 510 29.29 31.80 36.86
N GLU A 511 29.36 31.81 35.52
CA GLU A 511 30.14 32.79 34.72
C GLU A 511 29.34 33.28 33.49
N GLU A 512 29.46 34.58 33.21
CA GLU A 512 28.82 35.36 32.14
C GLU A 512 29.62 35.36 30.83
N VAL A 513 28.95 35.42 29.66
CA VAL A 513 29.46 36.17 28.48
C VAL A 513 28.31 36.89 27.75
N LYS A 514 28.56 38.17 27.44
CA LYS A 514 27.68 39.24 26.92
C LYS A 514 27.10 39.03 25.50
N PRO A 515 25.94 39.63 25.18
CA PRO A 515 25.51 39.87 23.80
C PRO A 515 25.81 41.31 23.30
N THR A 516 25.98 41.44 21.99
CA THR A 516 26.19 42.69 21.24
C THR A 516 24.88 43.14 20.58
N GLU A 517 24.61 44.45 20.57
CA GLU A 517 23.32 45.10 20.26
C GLU A 517 22.98 45.30 18.76
N ALA A 518 21.65 45.27 18.48
CA ALA A 518 20.81 46.21 17.69
C ALA A 518 21.00 46.37 16.15
N PRO A 519 19.97 46.80 15.35
CA PRO A 519 18.81 47.61 15.77
C PRO A 519 17.41 47.24 15.24
N THR A 520 16.44 47.83 15.94
CA THR A 520 14.99 47.93 15.77
C THR A 520 14.58 49.05 14.78
N GLU A 521 13.45 48.88 14.09
CA GLU A 521 12.66 50.00 13.52
C GLU A 521 11.26 50.04 14.17
N GLU A 522 10.83 51.27 14.52
CA GLU A 522 9.56 51.63 15.14
C GLU A 522 8.43 51.86 14.10
N ALA A 523 7.18 51.57 14.48
CA ALA A 523 6.03 52.37 14.05
C ALA A 523 4.93 52.43 15.13
N LYS A 524 4.45 53.66 15.39
CA LYS A 524 3.53 54.13 16.45
C LYS A 524 2.06 53.65 16.32
N PRO A 525 1.28 53.68 17.42
CA PRO A 525 -0.17 53.52 17.40
C PRO A 525 -0.90 54.86 17.13
N THR A 526 -2.11 54.79 16.57
CA THR A 526 -3.03 55.93 16.38
C THR A 526 -4.33 55.65 17.15
N GLU A 527 -4.79 56.61 17.96
CA GLU A 527 -6.01 56.54 18.79
C GLU A 527 -7.28 57.08 18.10
N ALA A 528 -8.42 56.58 18.62
CA ALA A 528 -9.75 57.18 18.80
C ALA A 528 -10.84 56.97 17.69
N PRO A 529 -12.16 57.03 18.01
CA PRO A 529 -12.81 57.30 19.30
C PRO A 529 -13.94 56.33 19.74
N THR A 530 -14.30 56.49 21.02
CA THR A 530 -15.40 55.91 21.80
C THR A 530 -16.79 56.47 21.42
N GLU A 531 -17.84 55.63 21.45
CA GLU A 531 -19.22 56.08 21.68
C GLU A 531 -19.87 55.26 22.81
N GLU A 532 -20.40 55.98 23.80
CA GLU A 532 -21.28 55.50 24.86
C GLU A 532 -22.73 55.42 24.39
N ALA A 533 -23.44 54.34 24.73
CA ALA A 533 -24.89 54.37 24.90
C ALA A 533 -25.29 53.54 26.13
N LYS A 534 -26.05 54.17 27.03
CA LYS A 534 -26.58 53.66 28.31
C LYS A 534 -28.11 53.33 28.16
N PRO A 535 -28.79 52.76 29.17
CA PRO A 535 -29.45 51.45 29.12
C PRO A 535 -30.98 51.51 28.92
N THR A 536 -31.62 50.35 28.76
CA THR A 536 -33.09 50.21 28.95
C THR A 536 -33.37 48.96 29.80
N GLU A 537 -34.14 49.14 30.88
CA GLU A 537 -34.47 48.13 31.88
C GLU A 537 -35.69 47.26 31.49
N ALA A 538 -35.55 45.94 31.73
CA ALA A 538 -36.47 44.93 32.28
C ALA A 538 -37.89 44.71 31.68
N PRO A 539 -38.40 43.45 31.67
CA PRO A 539 -38.85 42.81 32.91
C PRO A 539 -38.41 41.35 33.11
N THR A 540 -38.24 41.03 34.40
CA THR A 540 -38.12 39.72 35.04
C THR A 540 -39.43 38.91 34.99
N GLU A 541 -39.34 37.61 34.68
CA GLU A 541 -40.24 36.58 35.20
C GLU A 541 -39.43 35.38 35.71
N GLU A 542 -39.79 34.90 36.91
CA GLU A 542 -39.24 33.73 37.60
C GLU A 542 -39.80 32.43 37.03
N VAL A 543 -38.94 31.43 36.75
CA VAL A 543 -39.33 30.01 36.81
C VAL A 543 -38.19 29.17 37.42
N LYS A 544 -38.59 28.23 38.28
CA LYS A 544 -37.89 27.38 39.26
C LYS A 544 -36.67 26.56 38.76
N PRO A 545 -35.79 26.11 39.68
CA PRO A 545 -34.61 25.30 39.34
C PRO A 545 -35.00 23.86 38.98
N THR A 546 -34.43 23.34 37.90
CA THR A 546 -34.42 21.91 37.57
C THR A 546 -32.97 21.45 37.60
N GLU A 547 -32.72 20.37 38.31
CA GLU A 547 -31.40 19.80 38.61
C GLU A 547 -30.64 19.42 37.34
N ALA A 548 -29.38 19.86 37.23
CA ALA A 548 -28.41 19.36 36.26
C ALA A 548 -27.63 18.19 36.90
N PRO A 549 -27.47 17.05 36.22
CA PRO A 549 -26.63 15.98 36.72
C PRO A 549 -25.15 16.35 36.53
N THR A 550 -24.38 16.18 37.60
CA THR A 550 -22.91 16.09 37.62
C THR A 550 -22.45 14.90 36.77
N GLU A 551 -21.59 15.15 35.78
CA GLU A 551 -20.68 14.14 35.24
C GLU A 551 -19.24 14.60 35.41
N GLU A 552 -18.43 13.68 35.93
CA GLU A 552 -17.00 13.78 36.17
C GLU A 552 -16.22 13.89 34.86
N VAL A 553 -15.25 14.79 34.85
CA VAL A 553 -14.26 14.90 33.78
C VAL A 553 -13.24 13.78 33.96
N LYS A 554 -13.30 12.74 33.13
CA LYS A 554 -12.18 11.81 32.91
C LYS A 554 -11.13 12.49 32.01
N PRO A 555 -9.82 12.36 32.31
CA PRO A 555 -8.77 12.93 31.48
C PRO A 555 -8.66 12.21 30.14
N THR A 556 -8.33 13.02 29.14
CA THR A 556 -8.11 12.70 27.73
C THR A 556 -6.81 11.91 27.55
N GLU A 557 -6.88 10.71 26.97
CA GLU A 557 -5.72 10.01 26.43
C GLU A 557 -5.40 10.54 25.02
N ALA A 558 -4.13 10.86 24.82
CA ALA A 558 -3.50 11.20 23.54
C ALA A 558 -2.99 9.90 22.86
N PRO A 559 -2.43 9.95 21.64
CA PRO A 559 -2.68 9.00 20.55
C PRO A 559 -2.06 7.61 20.71
N VAL A 560 -2.68 6.65 20.01
CA VAL A 560 -2.37 5.21 19.91
C VAL A 560 -0.92 4.96 19.43
N GLU A 561 -0.14 4.25 20.23
CA GLU A 561 1.18 3.68 19.91
C GLU A 561 1.05 2.39 19.09
N GLU A 562 2.10 2.06 18.32
CA GLU A 562 2.28 0.78 17.61
C GLU A 562 2.12 -0.39 18.61
N ASN A 563 1.35 -1.44 18.26
CA ASN A 563 1.14 -2.60 19.13
C ASN A 563 2.49 -3.18 19.59
N ASN A 564 2.79 -3.04 20.88
CA ASN A 564 4.01 -3.48 21.56
C ASN A 564 3.78 -4.76 22.40
N THR A 565 2.70 -5.51 22.13
CA THR A 565 2.28 -6.69 22.90
C THR A 565 2.51 -8.00 22.12
N SER A 566 3.03 -9.06 22.76
CA SER A 566 3.16 -10.41 22.20
C SER A 566 1.84 -11.19 22.24
N GLU A 567 1.77 -12.34 21.55
CA GLU A 567 0.61 -13.23 21.56
C GLU A 567 0.28 -13.78 22.97
N ASP A 568 1.30 -13.97 23.81
CA ASP A 568 1.17 -14.43 25.19
C ASP A 568 1.07 -13.28 26.22
N GLY A 569 0.88 -12.05 25.76
CA GLY A 569 0.55 -10.90 26.61
C GLY A 569 1.75 -10.14 27.19
N ILE A 570 2.97 -10.38 26.71
CA ILE A 570 4.17 -9.59 27.06
C ILE A 570 4.06 -8.21 26.42
N VAL A 571 4.17 -7.14 27.20
CA VAL A 571 4.10 -5.75 26.74
C VAL A 571 5.48 -5.11 26.84
N ILE A 572 5.99 -4.57 25.74
CA ILE A 572 7.28 -3.88 25.72
C ILE A 572 7.11 -2.44 26.24
N ASP A 573 7.10 -2.28 27.56
CA ASP A 573 6.90 -1.00 28.27
C ASP A 573 8.01 -0.68 29.30
N GLY A 574 9.01 -1.55 29.42
CA GLY A 574 10.10 -1.49 30.37
C GLY A 574 9.72 -1.94 31.78
N ASN A 575 8.64 -2.68 31.97
CA ASN A 575 8.19 -3.19 33.26
C ASN A 575 8.18 -4.72 33.27
N ALA A 576 9.13 -5.33 33.97
CA ALA A 576 9.32 -6.79 34.02
C ALA A 576 8.21 -7.60 34.75
N ALA A 577 7.01 -7.04 35.00
CA ALA A 577 5.96 -7.66 35.79
C ALA A 577 5.23 -8.79 35.04
N ASP A 578 5.01 -8.61 33.74
CA ASP A 578 4.49 -9.60 32.80
C ASP A 578 5.47 -10.77 32.54
N TRP A 579 6.76 -10.59 32.84
CA TRP A 579 7.78 -11.63 32.76
C TRP A 579 7.91 -12.50 34.02
N GLU A 580 7.23 -12.19 35.12
CA GLU A 580 7.45 -12.85 36.43
C GLU A 580 7.11 -14.37 36.42
N GLU A 581 6.26 -14.81 35.49
CA GLU A 581 5.87 -16.22 35.34
C GLU A 581 6.78 -17.01 34.37
N TYR A 582 7.69 -16.34 33.64
CA TYR A 582 8.57 -16.95 32.66
C TYR A 582 9.88 -17.42 33.29
N ASP A 583 10.44 -18.51 32.75
CA ASP A 583 11.75 -18.99 33.11
C ASP A 583 12.85 -17.98 32.73
N TYR A 584 13.88 -17.88 33.57
CA TYR A 584 14.98 -16.93 33.36
C TYR A 584 16.34 -17.51 33.72
N TYR A 585 17.36 -16.91 33.13
CA TYR A 585 18.75 -17.12 33.51
C TYR A 585 19.26 -15.96 34.36
N SER A 586 20.06 -16.26 35.38
CA SER A 586 20.67 -15.25 36.24
C SER A 586 22.09 -15.61 36.65
N ASN A 587 22.93 -14.59 36.79
CA ASN A 587 24.27 -14.70 37.38
C ASN A 587 24.31 -14.17 38.84
N GLY A 588 23.17 -13.79 39.41
CA GLY A 588 23.02 -13.19 40.74
C GLY A 588 22.97 -11.65 40.76
N SER A 589 23.59 -10.97 39.79
CA SER A 589 23.56 -9.50 39.64
C SER A 589 22.66 -9.02 38.49
N MET A 590 22.31 -9.92 37.57
CA MET A 590 21.50 -9.67 36.40
C MET A 590 20.63 -10.90 36.09
N SER A 591 19.42 -10.64 35.62
CA SER A 591 18.50 -11.67 35.11
C SER A 591 18.09 -11.35 33.67
N ILE A 592 17.90 -12.40 32.87
CA ILE A 592 17.40 -12.33 31.50
C ILE A 592 16.28 -13.35 31.31
N TRP A 593 15.13 -12.86 30.83
CA TRP A 593 14.00 -13.65 30.35
C TRP A 593 13.98 -13.60 28.84
N THR A 594 13.49 -14.68 28.23
CA THR A 594 13.32 -14.77 26.80
C THR A 594 12.04 -15.47 26.45
N ASP A 595 11.39 -14.98 25.40
CA ASP A 595 10.24 -15.62 24.80
C ASP A 595 10.23 -15.36 23.29
N SER A 596 9.39 -16.09 22.57
CA SER A 596 9.24 -15.92 21.12
C SER A 596 7.86 -16.32 20.64
N ASP A 597 7.33 -15.56 19.70
CA ASP A 597 6.18 -15.96 18.90
C ASP A 597 6.58 -16.16 17.43
N ASP A 598 5.61 -16.29 16.52
CA ASP A 598 5.87 -16.50 15.09
C ASP A 598 6.55 -15.30 14.40
N HIS A 599 6.60 -14.13 15.04
CA HIS A 599 7.04 -12.87 14.45
C HIS A 599 8.26 -12.24 15.14
N TYR A 600 8.39 -12.42 16.46
CA TYR A 600 9.39 -11.71 17.26
C TYR A 600 10.09 -12.61 18.30
N PHE A 601 11.37 -12.31 18.53
CA PHE A 601 12.06 -12.65 19.76
C PHE A 601 11.97 -11.53 20.76
N TYR A 602 11.65 -11.90 21.99
CA TYR A 602 11.51 -10.99 23.11
C TYR A 602 12.58 -11.30 24.14
N PHE A 603 13.22 -10.25 24.65
CA PHE A 603 14.16 -10.33 25.76
C PHE A 603 13.78 -9.29 26.80
N CYS A 604 13.70 -9.68 28.06
CA CYS A 604 13.68 -8.74 29.18
C CYS A 604 14.92 -8.95 30.03
N VAL A 605 15.57 -7.85 30.40
CA VAL A 605 16.78 -7.87 31.22
C VAL A 605 16.61 -6.95 32.40
N LYS A 606 16.86 -7.49 33.60
CA LYS A 606 16.84 -6.73 34.85
C LYS A 606 18.24 -6.69 35.46
N ALA A 607 18.87 -5.52 35.50
CA ALA A 607 20.13 -5.29 36.20
C ALA A 607 20.30 -3.81 36.57
N SER A 608 20.99 -3.53 37.68
CA SER A 608 21.27 -2.14 38.07
C SER A 608 22.30 -1.48 37.15
N ASP A 609 22.25 -0.15 37.01
CA ASP A 609 23.29 0.69 36.39
C ASP A 609 23.71 0.31 34.95
N ILE A 610 22.77 -0.09 34.09
CA ILE A 610 23.08 -0.44 32.68
C ILE A 610 23.27 0.83 31.83
N ASN A 611 24.50 1.31 31.68
CA ASN A 611 24.79 2.47 30.81
C ASN A 611 25.04 2.08 29.35
N LYS A 612 25.84 1.03 29.13
CA LYS A 612 26.11 0.42 27.82
C LYS A 612 25.91 -1.07 27.92
N TYR A 613 25.40 -1.66 26.85
CA TYR A 613 25.19 -3.09 26.76
C TYR A 613 25.31 -3.61 25.34
N GLN A 614 25.47 -4.91 25.25
CA GLN A 614 25.36 -5.68 24.02
C GLN A 614 24.52 -6.94 24.29
N LEU A 615 23.69 -7.33 23.33
CA LEU A 615 23.06 -8.65 23.32
C LEU A 615 23.65 -9.45 22.15
N MET A 616 24.30 -10.56 22.46
CA MET A 616 24.90 -11.47 21.49
C MET A 616 24.05 -12.73 21.36
N ILE A 617 23.76 -13.15 20.13
CA ILE A 617 22.93 -14.32 19.83
C ILE A 617 23.70 -15.26 18.89
N ASN A 618 23.80 -16.53 19.27
CA ASN A 618 24.17 -17.64 18.40
C ASN A 618 22.87 -18.34 17.96
N SER A 619 22.46 -18.05 16.73
CA SER A 619 21.15 -18.44 16.18
C SER A 619 21.05 -19.91 15.82
N ASP A 620 22.18 -20.58 15.54
CA ASP A 620 22.21 -21.97 15.13
C ASP A 620 22.84 -22.92 16.17
N ASN A 621 23.14 -22.38 17.35
CA ASN A 621 23.81 -23.02 18.48
C ASN A 621 25.12 -23.75 18.11
N LYS A 622 25.83 -23.32 17.06
CA LYS A 622 27.12 -23.90 16.67
C LYS A 622 28.28 -22.97 17.01
N SER A 623 29.19 -23.43 17.86
CA SER A 623 30.39 -22.66 18.19
C SER A 623 31.35 -22.44 17.01
N SER A 624 31.17 -23.17 15.90
CA SER A 624 32.00 -23.11 14.68
C SER A 624 31.64 -21.99 13.70
N THR A 625 30.41 -21.46 13.76
CA THR A 625 29.86 -20.36 12.93
C THR A 625 29.98 -19.02 13.65
N GLY A 626 29.70 -17.90 13.00
CA GLY A 626 29.70 -16.57 13.63
C GLY A 626 31.00 -16.10 14.30
N TYR A 627 30.92 -14.99 15.01
CA TYR A 627 32.02 -14.39 15.77
C TYR A 627 32.41 -15.26 16.98
N LYS A 628 33.72 -15.48 17.17
CA LYS A 628 34.21 -16.19 18.35
C LYS A 628 34.42 -15.23 19.53
N SER A 629 33.41 -15.13 20.40
CA SER A 629 33.59 -14.48 21.72
C SER A 629 34.49 -15.33 22.61
N ASN A 630 35.35 -14.69 23.41
CA ASN A 630 36.23 -15.38 24.37
C ASN A 630 35.88 -15.05 25.84
N SER A 631 34.82 -14.26 26.09
CA SER A 631 34.65 -13.59 27.38
C SER A 631 33.24 -13.57 27.96
N CYS A 632 32.21 -14.00 27.20
CA CYS A 632 30.80 -13.77 27.56
C CYS A 632 29.89 -15.00 27.39
N GLY A 633 30.42 -16.21 27.58
CA GLY A 633 29.63 -17.45 27.61
C GLY A 633 29.09 -17.97 26.26
N VAL A 634 28.72 -17.10 25.33
CA VAL A 634 28.21 -17.47 24.00
C VAL A 634 29.34 -17.58 22.97
N GLU A 635 29.52 -18.76 22.38
CA GLU A 635 30.48 -18.97 21.28
C GLU A 635 29.75 -19.07 19.95
N GLY A 636 30.32 -18.47 18.90
CA GLY A 636 29.76 -18.52 17.55
C GLY A 636 28.61 -17.56 17.32
N VAL A 637 28.81 -16.31 17.72
CA VAL A 637 27.79 -15.25 17.68
C VAL A 637 27.49 -14.86 16.23
N ASP A 638 26.27 -15.17 15.78
CA ASP A 638 25.79 -14.76 14.47
C ASP A 638 25.28 -13.32 14.50
N TYR A 639 24.70 -12.89 15.62
CA TYR A 639 24.04 -11.60 15.76
C TYR A 639 24.48 -10.82 16.99
N LEU A 640 24.61 -9.50 16.81
CA LEU A 640 24.95 -8.55 17.86
C LEU A 640 23.93 -7.41 17.84
N ILE A 641 23.39 -7.07 19.00
CA ILE A 641 22.60 -5.85 19.21
C ILE A 641 23.43 -4.88 20.04
N GLU A 642 23.56 -3.67 19.51
CA GLU A 642 24.24 -2.56 20.18
C GLU A 642 23.56 -1.25 19.80
N ASN A 643 23.22 -0.39 20.77
CA ASN A 643 22.63 0.94 20.55
C ASN A 643 21.35 0.90 19.68
N GLY A 644 20.46 -0.07 19.92
CA GLY A 644 19.21 -0.23 19.16
C GLY A 644 19.39 -0.69 17.71
N LYS A 645 20.58 -1.16 17.34
CA LYS A 645 20.90 -1.65 16.00
C LYS A 645 21.25 -3.12 16.04
N LEU A 646 20.78 -3.85 15.03
CA LEU A 646 21.10 -5.26 14.82
C LEU A 646 22.22 -5.39 13.80
N TYR A 647 23.20 -6.22 14.13
CA TYR A 647 24.35 -6.51 13.28
C TYR A 647 24.53 -8.01 13.10
N LYS A 648 24.97 -8.44 11.91
CA LYS A 648 25.32 -9.82 11.57
C LYS A 648 26.82 -10.01 11.46
N SER A 649 27.33 -11.11 12.01
CA SER A 649 28.74 -11.46 11.92
C SER A 649 29.12 -11.91 10.51
N ARG A 650 30.26 -11.39 10.01
CA ARG A 650 30.84 -11.80 8.72
C ARG A 650 32.03 -12.73 8.85
N SER A 651 32.55 -12.90 10.05
CA SER A 651 33.76 -13.70 10.27
C SER A 651 33.91 -14.19 11.70
N ARG A 652 34.88 -15.09 11.92
CA ARG A 652 35.29 -15.53 13.26
C ARG A 652 35.97 -14.43 14.11
N LYS A 653 36.15 -13.21 13.58
CA LYS A 653 36.75 -12.04 14.25
C LYS A 653 35.69 -10.93 14.43
N TRP A 654 36.02 -9.87 15.17
CA TRP A 654 35.15 -8.71 15.35
C TRP A 654 34.95 -7.97 14.02
N ASP A 655 33.97 -8.44 13.24
CA ASP A 655 33.56 -7.92 11.94
C ASP A 655 32.06 -8.17 11.80
N PHE A 656 31.31 -7.07 11.93
CA PHE A 656 29.86 -7.05 12.01
C PHE A 656 29.31 -6.04 11.00
N GLU A 657 28.30 -6.46 10.26
CA GLU A 657 27.59 -5.64 9.29
C GLU A 657 26.21 -5.28 9.83
N LYS A 658 25.82 -4.01 9.72
CA LYS A 658 24.48 -3.59 10.15
C LYS A 658 23.45 -4.24 9.23
N VAL A 659 22.47 -4.92 9.82
CA VAL A 659 21.34 -5.51 9.09
C VAL A 659 20.15 -4.58 9.13
N SER A 660 19.74 -4.19 10.33
CA SER A 660 18.52 -3.40 10.57
C SER A 660 18.63 -2.63 11.89
N ASN A 661 17.57 -1.89 12.23
CA ASN A 661 17.35 -1.52 13.62
C ASN A 661 16.57 -2.65 14.30
N VAL A 662 16.70 -2.80 15.62
CA VAL A 662 15.80 -3.68 16.38
C VAL A 662 14.37 -3.11 16.34
N SER A 663 13.37 -3.99 16.41
CA SER A 663 11.96 -3.59 16.29
C SER A 663 11.55 -2.64 17.40
N GLU A 664 11.95 -2.93 18.64
CA GLU A 664 11.70 -2.04 19.76
C GLU A 664 12.70 -2.29 20.88
N ILE A 665 13.11 -1.20 21.56
CA ILE A 665 13.81 -1.28 22.83
C ILE A 665 13.22 -0.24 23.77
N VAL A 666 12.71 -0.71 24.90
CA VAL A 666 12.27 0.16 26.00
C VAL A 666 13.17 -0.09 27.20
N LYS A 667 13.69 1.01 27.76
CA LYS A 667 14.48 0.98 28.98
C LYS A 667 13.81 1.86 30.03
N ASN A 668 13.47 1.26 31.17
CA ASN A 668 12.92 1.96 32.31
C ASN A 668 13.65 1.54 33.59
N GLY A 669 14.48 2.44 34.12
CA GLY A 669 15.32 2.18 35.29
C GLY A 669 16.28 1.00 35.06
N ASP A 670 16.07 -0.06 35.84
CA ASP A 670 16.89 -1.28 35.85
C ASP A 670 16.38 -2.37 34.88
N VAL A 671 15.31 -2.10 34.12
CA VAL A 671 14.70 -3.02 33.17
C VAL A 671 14.93 -2.55 31.73
N ILE A 672 15.32 -3.48 30.87
CA ILE A 672 15.43 -3.30 29.42
C ILE A 672 14.65 -4.42 28.74
N GLU A 673 13.72 -4.03 27.89
CA GLU A 673 12.98 -4.95 27.03
C GLU A 673 13.36 -4.71 25.58
N ILE A 674 13.53 -5.82 24.85
CA ILE A 674 14.00 -5.82 23.47
C ILE A 674 13.08 -6.73 22.68
N ARG A 675 12.52 -6.19 21.61
CA ARG A 675 11.75 -6.94 20.61
C ARG A 675 12.53 -6.94 19.30
N ILE A 676 12.73 -8.13 18.73
CA ILE A 676 13.50 -8.33 17.51
C ILE A 676 12.67 -9.13 16.53
N CYS A 677 12.42 -8.61 15.35
CA CYS A 677 11.75 -9.36 14.28
C CYS A 677 12.58 -10.58 13.87
N ILE A 678 11.95 -11.76 13.88
CA ILE A 678 12.60 -13.04 13.54
C ILE A 678 13.17 -13.01 12.12
N ASP A 679 12.51 -12.35 11.18
CA ASP A 679 12.96 -12.23 9.79
C ASP A 679 14.31 -11.50 9.65
N SER A 680 14.69 -10.69 10.65
CA SER A 680 16.02 -10.06 10.68
C SER A 680 17.14 -11.04 11.06
N LEU A 681 16.80 -12.25 11.53
CA LEU A 681 17.69 -13.27 12.05
C LEU A 681 17.63 -14.54 11.17
N SER A 682 18.59 -14.68 10.25
CA SER A 682 18.72 -15.88 9.41
C SER A 682 19.23 -17.08 10.22
N ASN A 683 18.68 -18.27 9.95
CA ASN A 683 19.07 -19.55 10.57
C ASN A 683 18.79 -19.67 12.07
N ILE A 684 17.75 -19.00 12.58
CA ILE A 684 17.26 -19.34 13.90
C ILE A 684 16.67 -20.75 13.88
N GLY A 685 17.38 -21.67 14.53
CA GLY A 685 16.87 -22.99 14.86
C GLY A 685 16.05 -22.95 16.15
N ASN A 686 15.47 -24.09 16.52
CA ASN A 686 14.77 -24.23 17.80
C ASN A 686 15.73 -24.11 19.01
N ASP A 687 17.02 -24.39 18.79
CA ASP A 687 18.06 -24.32 19.80
C ASP A 687 18.94 -23.11 19.50
N TYR A 688 18.97 -22.13 20.40
CA TYR A 688 19.83 -20.96 20.29
C TYR A 688 20.41 -20.59 21.66
N SER A 689 21.54 -19.89 21.63
CA SER A 689 22.17 -19.39 22.87
C SER A 689 22.45 -17.91 22.77
N TYR A 690 22.41 -17.23 23.91
CA TYR A 690 22.51 -15.79 23.96
C TYR A 690 23.26 -15.31 25.19
N SER A 691 23.81 -14.10 25.10
CA SER A 691 24.36 -13.42 26.26
C SER A 691 24.08 -11.93 26.22
N PHE A 692 23.53 -11.41 27.32
CA PHE A 692 23.46 -9.99 27.56
C PHE A 692 24.67 -9.54 28.37
N ILE A 693 25.35 -8.50 27.89
CA ILE A 693 26.65 -8.06 28.36
C ILE A 693 26.52 -6.61 28.81
N LYS A 694 26.83 -6.34 30.08
CA LYS A 694 26.94 -5.00 30.63
C LYS A 694 28.36 -4.46 30.42
N LEU A 695 28.47 -3.23 29.92
CA LEU A 695 29.73 -2.62 29.51
C LEU A 695 30.01 -1.31 30.26
N ASP A 696 31.29 -0.98 30.44
CA ASP A 696 31.72 0.36 30.83
C ASP A 696 31.75 1.33 29.63
N ASP A 697 32.05 2.61 29.87
CA ASP A 697 32.11 3.62 28.80
C ASP A 697 33.18 3.34 27.73
N ASN A 698 34.17 2.50 28.03
CA ASN A 698 35.24 2.08 27.12
C ASN A 698 34.96 0.72 26.46
N TYR A 699 33.73 0.19 26.57
CA TYR A 699 33.33 -1.13 26.04
C TYR A 699 34.07 -2.33 26.68
N ASN A 700 34.56 -2.18 27.92
CA ASN A 700 35.04 -3.32 28.69
C ASN A 700 33.85 -4.03 29.34
N VAL A 701 33.88 -5.37 29.35
CA VAL A 701 32.88 -6.21 30.01
C VAL A 701 32.94 -6.00 31.52
N LEU A 702 31.83 -5.54 32.10
CA LEU A 702 31.64 -5.42 33.55
C LEU A 702 30.97 -6.66 34.12
N ASP A 703 29.94 -7.15 33.45
CA ASP A 703 29.17 -8.32 33.85
C ASP A 703 28.43 -8.91 32.64
N TYR A 704 28.03 -10.18 32.70
CA TYR A 704 27.20 -10.81 31.66
C TYR A 704 26.34 -11.94 32.21
N VAL A 705 25.18 -12.15 31.60
CA VAL A 705 24.32 -13.32 31.83
C VAL A 705 24.23 -14.09 30.53
N TYR A 706 24.22 -15.42 30.63
CA TYR A 706 24.17 -16.35 29.50
C TYR A 706 22.96 -17.25 29.65
N GLY A 707 22.23 -17.45 28.56
CA GLY A 707 21.10 -18.36 28.48
C GLY A 707 21.15 -19.22 27.22
N THR A 708 20.39 -20.31 27.24
CA THR A 708 20.18 -21.23 26.11
C THR A 708 18.73 -21.65 26.10
N THR A 709 18.18 -21.91 24.92
CA THR A 709 16.96 -22.70 24.78
C THR A 709 17.34 -24.18 24.64
N ASP A 710 16.51 -25.06 25.21
CA ASP A 710 16.64 -26.52 25.19
C ASP A 710 15.53 -27.16 24.34
#